data_AF-A0A484FIM9-F1
#
_entry.id   AF-A0A484FIM9-F1
#
_cell.length_a   1.000
_cell.length_b   1.000
_cell.length_c   1.000
_cell.angle_alpha   90.00
_cell.angle_beta   90.00
_cell.angle_gamma   90.00
#
_symmetry.space_group_name_H-M   'P 1'
#
loop_
_entity.id
_entity.type
_entity.pdbx_description
1 polymer ?
#
loop_
_entity_poly.entity_id
_entity_poly.type
_entity_poly.pdbx_seq_one_letter_code
_entity_poly.pdbx_strand_id
1 'polypeptide(L)'
;MRLFTALLVLATVSSAHYVFPSVTYNGRMTLDWEYVRKTTNFQSNGPVTDVNSQQITCYQLAPGGQGAKVLDVAAGSTIGYNVKSSVSHPGPVNFYMAKAPSGTSIANFEGSGKVWFKIYNDGPTVTSGVLIWPTSGKTTINVQIPKCLEDGEYFLRVEHIALHSASSIGGAQLYISCAQLRVSGGTATYRPNLVSFPGAYSPNDPGLVVNIYYPVPTNYKTPGGASLASSAASFTVPTSSTTGALPYAPVEVAPLGLSFEFFAFPAYFHNVTATNLCLANLKALSGTWPPIRIGGTTQDRASYDANLLSEVVYSVETPVDAPKALKFGPSFFELAATYAGNVTLGLNRGKNDINNTIAAAKAAVQSIGNLYAIELGNEPEYWAKTQPIASDAWDPAIDAASQNEWAIIVGNAIDKKDIVQAGNSNSLPPRWGAQELIASGNITAREFVRTYSHHNYPGGNVSSLMSHSSTVNNVHLFDQDVASALAANKSYVMGETNSVAGGGAASVSPSFGAALWVMDYAVRLAASNVSRIYFHQGTIGNSPYSFFGEESMGNPYVGVYAATSFLAGARYVAALDDGKSAFAAYATFDASGAPLRMLLYNSNYHSGIGSRSVEDFIVDGISASQVRSKRVTADGAEARQDRGGNASIGQQYFHNATCSIGGTETFEVNPVWDGQATFSVAASEALLVYLQ
;
A
#
# COMPACT_ATOMS: atom_id res chain seq x y z
N MET A 1 -42.98 -64.37 -48.83
CA MET A 1 -42.41 -63.06 -49.22
C MET A 1 -42.61 -62.09 -48.07
N ARG A 2 -41.55 -61.35 -47.74
CA ARG A 2 -41.42 -60.21 -46.81
C ARG A 2 -41.03 -60.54 -45.36
N LEU A 3 -39.76 -60.20 -45.11
CA LEU A 3 -38.96 -60.29 -43.89
C LEU A 3 -39.50 -59.36 -42.79
N PHE A 4 -39.40 -59.80 -41.54
CA PHE A 4 -39.32 -58.94 -40.36
C PHE A 4 -37.87 -58.96 -39.87
N THR A 5 -37.18 -57.83 -39.96
CA THR A 5 -35.86 -57.62 -39.36
C THR A 5 -36.05 -56.72 -38.14
N ALA A 6 -35.74 -57.25 -36.95
CA ALA A 6 -35.81 -56.53 -35.69
C ALA A 6 -34.63 -55.55 -35.55
N LEU A 7 -34.92 -54.32 -35.16
CA LEU A 7 -33.92 -53.30 -34.83
C LEU A 7 -33.61 -53.37 -33.33
N LEU A 8 -32.41 -53.81 -32.95
CA LEU A 8 -31.90 -53.69 -31.58
C LEU A 8 -31.48 -52.23 -31.33
N VAL A 9 -32.08 -51.57 -30.34
CA VAL A 9 -31.61 -50.31 -29.79
C VAL A 9 -30.61 -50.63 -28.67
N LEU A 10 -29.33 -50.35 -28.87
CA LEU A 10 -28.36 -50.30 -27.79
C LEU A 10 -28.58 -49.00 -26.98
N ALA A 11 -28.96 -49.15 -25.71
CA ALA A 11 -28.92 -48.05 -24.76
C ALA A 11 -27.45 -47.74 -24.41
N THR A 12 -26.98 -46.54 -24.75
CA THR A 12 -25.69 -46.02 -24.27
C THR A 12 -25.84 -45.62 -22.80
N VAL A 13 -25.26 -46.42 -21.90
CA VAL A 13 -25.13 -46.06 -20.48
C VAL A 13 -24.11 -44.92 -20.40
N SER A 14 -24.55 -43.68 -20.28
CA SER A 14 -23.65 -42.57 -19.96
C SER A 14 -23.25 -42.68 -18.49
N SER A 15 -21.98 -42.97 -18.23
CA SER A 15 -21.43 -42.89 -16.87
C SER A 15 -21.28 -41.41 -16.52
N ALA A 16 -22.17 -40.88 -15.67
CA ALA A 16 -22.08 -39.50 -15.19
C ALA A 16 -20.85 -39.27 -14.30
N HIS A 17 -20.34 -40.33 -13.67
CA HIS A 17 -19.18 -40.30 -12.77
C HIS A 17 -17.84 -40.58 -13.50
N TYR A 18 -16.74 -40.08 -12.93
CA TYR A 18 -15.40 -40.14 -13.52
C TYR A 18 -14.29 -40.33 -12.47
N VAL A 19 -13.09 -40.65 -12.95
CA VAL A 19 -11.87 -40.78 -12.14
C VAL A 19 -10.72 -40.03 -12.80
N PHE A 20 -9.69 -39.75 -12.02
CA PHE A 20 -8.43 -39.14 -12.46
C PHE A 20 -7.30 -40.19 -12.41
N PRO A 21 -7.14 -41.07 -13.41
CA PRO A 21 -6.27 -42.24 -13.28
C PRO A 21 -4.82 -41.98 -13.70
N SER A 22 -4.53 -40.89 -14.41
CA SER A 22 -3.21 -40.66 -15.00
C SER A 22 -2.86 -39.17 -15.04
N VAL A 23 -1.59 -38.89 -15.33
CA VAL A 23 -1.07 -37.53 -15.50
C VAL A 23 -0.40 -37.37 -16.88
N THR A 24 -0.28 -36.14 -17.33
CA THR A 24 0.42 -35.72 -18.53
C THR A 24 1.54 -34.79 -18.13
N TYR A 25 2.77 -35.15 -18.48
CA TYR A 25 3.96 -34.36 -18.19
C TYR A 25 4.88 -34.31 -19.41
N ASN A 26 5.40 -33.11 -19.74
CA ASN A 26 6.21 -32.89 -20.94
C ASN A 26 5.61 -33.49 -22.24
N GLY A 27 4.30 -33.31 -22.42
CA GLY A 27 3.56 -33.79 -23.60
C GLY A 27 3.29 -35.30 -23.61
N ARG A 28 3.70 -36.06 -22.59
CA ARG A 28 3.46 -37.50 -22.50
C ARG A 28 2.40 -37.82 -21.43
N MET A 29 1.33 -38.48 -21.85
CA MET A 29 0.33 -39.07 -20.96
C MET A 29 0.84 -40.41 -20.41
N THR A 30 0.69 -40.64 -19.11
CA THR A 30 1.07 -41.89 -18.42
C THR A 30 -0.02 -42.95 -18.52
N LEU A 31 0.30 -44.21 -18.22
CA LEU A 31 -0.73 -45.25 -18.10
C LEU A 31 -1.63 -44.99 -16.88
N ASP A 32 -2.86 -45.51 -16.94
CA ASP A 32 -3.78 -45.52 -15.79
C ASP A 32 -3.09 -46.16 -14.58
N TRP A 33 -3.07 -45.41 -13.47
CA TRP A 33 -2.51 -45.80 -12.18
C TRP A 33 -1.00 -46.02 -12.16
N GLU A 34 -0.27 -45.55 -13.18
CA GLU A 34 1.19 -45.70 -13.23
C GLU A 34 1.90 -44.86 -12.18
N TYR A 35 1.52 -43.58 -12.04
CA TYR A 35 2.05 -42.64 -11.05
C TYR A 35 0.97 -42.10 -10.10
N VAL A 36 -0.30 -42.35 -10.42
CA VAL A 36 -1.44 -42.05 -9.57
C VAL A 36 -1.78 -43.30 -8.76
N ARG A 37 -1.92 -43.16 -7.43
CA ARG A 37 -2.36 -44.28 -6.59
C ARG A 37 -3.77 -44.73 -7.01
N LYS A 38 -3.94 -46.04 -7.20
CA LYS A 38 -5.23 -46.62 -7.58
C LYS A 38 -6.30 -46.30 -6.54
N THR A 39 -7.41 -45.71 -6.97
CA THR A 39 -8.50 -45.30 -6.07
C THR A 39 -9.49 -46.44 -5.81
N THR A 40 -10.21 -46.37 -4.69
CA THR A 40 -11.26 -47.34 -4.32
C THR A 40 -12.37 -47.40 -5.38
N ASN A 41 -12.68 -46.27 -6.01
CA ASN A 41 -13.73 -46.15 -7.02
C ASN A 41 -13.27 -46.50 -8.46
N PHE A 42 -12.11 -47.13 -8.68
CA PHE A 42 -11.57 -47.35 -10.03
C PHE A 42 -12.50 -48.10 -11.01
N GLN A 43 -13.49 -48.84 -10.50
CA GLN A 43 -14.54 -49.52 -11.30
C GLN A 43 -15.90 -48.81 -11.22
N SER A 44 -16.26 -48.29 -10.05
CA SER A 44 -17.58 -47.68 -9.82
C SER A 44 -17.67 -46.22 -10.23
N ASN A 45 -16.52 -45.55 -10.34
CA ASN A 45 -16.33 -44.12 -10.51
C ASN A 45 -16.98 -43.25 -9.42
N GLY A 46 -17.58 -43.83 -8.38
CA GLY A 46 -18.36 -43.09 -7.38
C GLY A 46 -17.54 -42.13 -6.52
N PRO A 47 -18.12 -41.02 -6.04
CA PRO A 47 -17.44 -39.99 -5.26
C PRO A 47 -17.27 -40.37 -3.78
N VAL A 48 -16.54 -39.54 -3.03
CA VAL A 48 -16.64 -39.47 -1.56
C VAL A 48 -17.57 -38.32 -1.19
N THR A 49 -18.47 -38.51 -0.22
CA THR A 49 -19.42 -37.47 0.24
C THR A 49 -19.21 -37.06 1.70
N ASP A 50 -18.66 -37.95 2.53
CA ASP A 50 -18.32 -37.66 3.93
C ASP A 50 -16.92 -37.05 4.03
N VAL A 51 -16.85 -35.74 4.32
CA VAL A 51 -15.60 -35.01 4.48
C VAL A 51 -14.82 -35.36 5.75
N ASN A 52 -15.40 -36.12 6.67
CA ASN A 52 -14.69 -36.65 7.83
C ASN A 52 -14.09 -38.04 7.56
N SER A 53 -14.41 -38.65 6.42
CA SER A 53 -13.86 -39.95 6.03
C SER A 53 -12.37 -39.88 5.72
N GLN A 54 -11.60 -40.88 6.16
CA GLN A 54 -10.20 -41.05 5.77
C GLN A 54 -10.01 -41.20 4.26
N GLN A 55 -11.08 -41.57 3.54
CA GLN A 55 -11.04 -41.66 2.09
C GLN A 55 -10.81 -40.31 1.39
N ILE A 56 -11.05 -39.17 2.05
CA ILE A 56 -10.84 -37.87 1.39
C ILE A 56 -9.37 -37.48 1.22
N THR A 57 -8.42 -38.21 1.82
CA THR A 57 -6.99 -37.92 1.68
C THR A 57 -6.53 -38.15 0.25
N CYS A 58 -6.59 -39.40 -0.23
CA CYS A 58 -6.18 -39.79 -1.58
C CYS A 58 -7.14 -40.78 -2.26
N TYR A 59 -8.24 -41.12 -1.59
CA TYR A 59 -9.22 -42.14 -1.98
C TYR A 59 -8.64 -43.47 -2.43
N GLN A 60 -7.45 -43.81 -1.93
CA GLN A 60 -6.68 -44.99 -2.34
C GLN A 60 -7.42 -46.30 -2.02
N LEU A 61 -7.23 -47.31 -2.87
CA LEU A 61 -7.85 -48.63 -2.75
C LEU A 61 -7.35 -49.39 -1.51
N ALA A 62 -6.08 -49.22 -1.17
CA ALA A 62 -5.44 -49.82 0.00
C ALA A 62 -4.20 -48.98 0.41
N PRO A 63 -3.72 -49.10 1.67
CA PRO A 63 -2.52 -48.41 2.14
C PRO A 63 -1.26 -48.67 1.30
N GLY A 64 -0.34 -47.71 1.27
CA GLY A 64 0.91 -47.77 0.51
C GLY A 64 0.75 -47.44 -0.99
N GLY A 65 1.86 -47.51 -1.72
CA GLY A 65 1.93 -47.08 -3.13
C GLY A 65 1.12 -47.93 -4.11
N GLN A 66 0.70 -49.15 -3.74
CA GLN A 66 -0.10 -50.06 -4.59
C GLN A 66 0.45 -50.26 -6.01
N GLY A 67 1.78 -50.21 -6.15
CA GLY A 67 2.49 -50.34 -7.43
C GLY A 67 2.64 -49.05 -8.24
N ALA A 68 2.09 -47.91 -7.77
CA ALA A 68 2.35 -46.61 -8.36
C ALA A 68 3.82 -46.23 -8.20
N LYS A 69 4.42 -45.73 -9.28
CA LYS A 69 5.79 -45.22 -9.36
C LYS A 69 5.85 -43.75 -8.96
N VAL A 70 7.05 -43.20 -8.86
CA VAL A 70 7.29 -41.78 -8.59
C VAL A 70 7.70 -41.09 -9.88
N LEU A 71 7.01 -40.00 -10.26
CA LEU A 71 7.29 -39.23 -11.47
C LEU A 71 8.24 -38.07 -11.15
N ASP A 72 9.41 -38.04 -11.79
CA ASP A 72 10.33 -36.90 -11.65
C ASP A 72 9.79 -35.68 -12.42
N VAL A 73 9.70 -34.53 -11.73
CA VAL A 73 9.20 -33.26 -12.28
C VAL A 73 10.06 -32.08 -11.82
N ALA A 74 10.19 -31.06 -12.66
CA ALA A 74 10.85 -29.82 -12.29
C ALA A 74 9.89 -28.85 -11.57
N ALA A 75 10.35 -28.16 -10.54
CA ALA A 75 9.61 -27.02 -9.97
C ALA A 75 9.37 -25.95 -11.05
N GLY A 76 8.18 -25.33 -11.05
CA GLY A 76 7.75 -24.39 -12.09
C GLY A 76 7.20 -25.02 -13.38
N SER A 77 7.34 -26.34 -13.55
CA SER A 77 6.76 -27.05 -14.71
C SER A 77 5.26 -27.28 -14.54
N THR A 78 4.57 -27.58 -15.64
CA THR A 78 3.13 -27.86 -15.64
C THR A 78 2.88 -29.36 -15.72
N ILE A 79 1.98 -29.85 -14.90
CA ILE A 79 1.47 -31.22 -14.94
C ILE A 79 -0.05 -31.19 -15.19
N GLY A 80 -0.51 -32.04 -16.10
CA GLY A 80 -1.93 -32.21 -16.40
C GLY A 80 -2.47 -33.46 -15.72
N TYR A 81 -3.55 -33.37 -14.96
CA TYR A 81 -4.30 -34.54 -14.52
C TYR A 81 -5.32 -34.92 -15.59
N ASN A 82 -5.32 -36.18 -16.03
CA ASN A 82 -6.26 -36.65 -17.04
C ASN A 82 -7.50 -37.24 -16.38
N VAL A 83 -8.65 -36.94 -16.97
CA VAL A 83 -9.97 -37.44 -16.55
C VAL A 83 -10.36 -38.55 -17.52
N LYS A 84 -10.79 -39.70 -17.00
CA LYS A 84 -11.08 -40.88 -17.84
C LYS A 84 -12.18 -40.63 -18.88
N SER A 85 -13.16 -39.77 -18.55
CA SER A 85 -14.18 -39.30 -19.48
C SER A 85 -14.06 -37.78 -19.67
N SER A 86 -14.61 -37.00 -18.74
CA SER A 86 -14.48 -35.55 -18.64
C SER A 86 -15.03 -35.08 -17.29
N VAL A 87 -14.72 -33.84 -16.90
CA VAL A 87 -15.41 -33.18 -15.78
C VAL A 87 -16.84 -32.84 -16.22
N SER A 88 -17.80 -33.70 -15.90
CA SER A 88 -19.20 -33.59 -16.37
C SER A 88 -20.13 -32.87 -15.39
N HIS A 89 -19.72 -32.71 -14.12
CA HIS A 89 -20.52 -32.06 -13.09
C HIS A 89 -20.08 -30.60 -12.85
N PRO A 90 -21.00 -29.70 -12.46
CA PRO A 90 -20.65 -28.35 -12.07
C PRO A 90 -19.94 -28.33 -10.71
N GLY A 91 -18.85 -27.59 -10.60
CA GLY A 91 -18.14 -27.36 -9.35
C GLY A 91 -16.65 -27.06 -9.53
N PRO A 92 -15.95 -26.71 -8.45
CA PRO A 92 -14.55 -26.33 -8.54
C PRO A 92 -13.61 -27.55 -8.61
N VAL A 93 -12.40 -27.29 -9.08
CA VAL A 93 -11.23 -28.14 -8.93
C VAL A 93 -10.23 -27.49 -7.99
N ASN A 94 -9.72 -28.28 -7.05
CA ASN A 94 -8.61 -27.93 -6.17
C ASN A 94 -7.40 -28.83 -6.44
N PHE A 95 -6.20 -28.27 -6.28
CA PHE A 95 -4.97 -29.04 -6.16
C PHE A 95 -4.28 -28.75 -4.84
N TYR A 96 -3.79 -29.82 -4.21
CA TYR A 96 -2.97 -29.75 -3.00
C TYR A 96 -1.69 -30.54 -3.20
N MET A 97 -0.64 -30.17 -2.47
CA MET A 97 0.56 -30.98 -2.36
C MET A 97 0.89 -31.30 -0.90
N ALA A 98 1.57 -32.42 -0.66
CA ALA A 98 2.08 -32.81 0.65
C ALA A 98 3.47 -33.44 0.49
N LYS A 99 4.47 -32.90 1.20
CA LYS A 99 5.84 -33.41 1.16
C LYS A 99 5.95 -34.67 2.03
N ALA A 100 6.59 -35.73 1.52
CA ALA A 100 6.95 -36.87 2.34
C ALA A 100 7.98 -36.45 3.41
N PRO A 101 7.83 -36.90 4.67
CA PRO A 101 8.82 -36.63 5.72
C PRO A 101 10.22 -37.12 5.31
N SER A 102 11.26 -36.43 5.80
CA SER A 102 12.64 -36.85 5.55
C SER A 102 12.86 -38.31 5.95
N GLY A 103 13.58 -39.07 5.10
CA GLY A 103 13.80 -40.50 5.28
C GLY A 103 12.59 -41.40 5.00
N THR A 104 11.44 -40.84 4.63
CA THR A 104 10.23 -41.60 4.26
C THR A 104 10.02 -41.53 2.75
N SER A 105 9.95 -42.69 2.09
CA SER A 105 9.55 -42.72 0.68
C SER A 105 8.08 -42.38 0.52
N ILE A 106 7.72 -41.66 -0.54
CA ILE A 106 6.33 -41.34 -0.88
C ILE A 106 5.47 -42.58 -1.09
N ALA A 107 6.06 -43.74 -1.40
CA ALA A 107 5.36 -45.02 -1.51
C ALA A 107 4.82 -45.54 -0.16
N ASN A 108 5.40 -45.11 0.96
CA ASN A 108 5.01 -45.48 2.32
C ASN A 108 4.37 -44.31 3.10
N PHE A 109 4.37 -43.11 2.52
CA PHE A 109 3.69 -41.96 3.09
C PHE A 109 2.19 -42.04 2.84
N GLU A 110 1.38 -41.83 3.87
CA GLU A 110 -0.09 -41.94 3.78
C GLU A 110 -0.79 -40.57 3.79
N GLY A 111 -0.03 -39.46 3.89
CA GLY A 111 -0.62 -38.13 3.88
C GLY A 111 -1.44 -37.78 5.13
N SER A 112 -1.26 -38.50 6.23
CA SER A 112 -1.97 -38.25 7.49
C SER A 112 -1.41 -37.03 8.23
N GLY A 113 -2.28 -36.30 8.93
CA GLY A 113 -1.91 -35.12 9.73
C GLY A 113 -1.89 -33.83 8.91
N LYS A 114 -1.41 -32.75 9.53
CA LYS A 114 -1.30 -31.43 8.89
C LYS A 114 -0.07 -31.39 7.98
N VAL A 115 -0.21 -31.92 6.77
CA VAL A 115 0.88 -32.08 5.79
C VAL A 115 0.54 -31.52 4.41
N TRP A 116 -0.70 -31.10 4.21
CA TRP A 116 -1.20 -30.65 2.91
C TRP A 116 -1.22 -29.14 2.82
N PHE A 117 -0.97 -28.62 1.63
CA PHE A 117 -1.14 -27.20 1.30
C PHE A 117 -1.76 -27.06 -0.09
N LYS A 118 -2.62 -26.07 -0.28
CA LYS A 118 -3.33 -25.86 -1.55
C LYS A 118 -2.43 -25.12 -2.54
N ILE A 119 -2.24 -25.67 -3.73
CA ILE A 119 -1.43 -25.03 -4.78
C ILE A 119 -2.28 -24.35 -5.86
N TYR A 120 -3.56 -24.71 -5.98
CA TYR A 120 -4.47 -24.14 -6.97
C TYR A 120 -5.91 -24.38 -6.56
N ASN A 121 -6.78 -23.45 -6.91
CA ASN A 121 -8.18 -23.71 -7.11
C ASN A 121 -8.74 -22.88 -8.26
N ASP A 122 -9.78 -23.39 -8.92
CA ASP A 122 -10.63 -22.57 -9.76
C ASP A 122 -11.89 -22.12 -8.99
N GLY A 123 -12.74 -21.37 -9.69
CA GLY A 123 -14.02 -20.87 -9.23
C GLY A 123 -14.88 -20.47 -10.42
N PRO A 124 -16.20 -20.34 -10.23
CA PRO A 124 -17.11 -20.07 -11.32
C PRO A 124 -17.10 -18.59 -11.70
N THR A 125 -17.35 -18.28 -12.97
CA THR A 125 -17.81 -16.94 -13.37
C THR A 125 -19.34 -16.93 -13.40
N VAL A 126 -19.96 -15.80 -13.03
CA VAL A 126 -21.41 -15.63 -13.06
C VAL A 126 -21.79 -14.87 -14.32
N THR A 127 -22.48 -15.54 -15.25
CA THR A 127 -22.96 -14.92 -16.49
C THR A 127 -24.44 -15.17 -16.65
N SER A 128 -25.24 -14.11 -16.77
CA SER A 128 -26.71 -14.19 -16.96
C SER A 128 -27.43 -15.09 -15.95
N GLY A 129 -26.99 -15.08 -14.69
CA GLY A 129 -27.57 -15.92 -13.63
C GLY A 129 -27.21 -17.41 -13.75
N VAL A 130 -26.08 -17.76 -14.36
CA VAL A 130 -25.57 -19.13 -14.41
C VAL A 130 -24.10 -19.16 -13.99
N LEU A 131 -23.71 -20.15 -13.20
CA LEU A 131 -22.32 -20.40 -12.84
C LEU A 131 -21.62 -21.18 -13.96
N ILE A 132 -20.57 -20.59 -14.53
CA ILE A 132 -19.73 -21.21 -15.55
C ILE A 132 -18.41 -21.64 -14.90
N TRP A 133 -18.16 -22.94 -14.85
CA TRP A 133 -16.96 -23.53 -14.24
C TRP A 133 -15.83 -23.67 -15.26
N PRO A 134 -14.61 -23.17 -14.97
CA PRO A 134 -13.50 -23.19 -15.93
C PRO A 134 -13.05 -24.57 -16.38
N THR A 135 -13.34 -25.60 -15.60
CA THR A 135 -12.97 -27.00 -15.86
C THR A 135 -14.10 -27.85 -16.43
N SER A 136 -15.30 -27.30 -16.59
CA SER A 136 -16.44 -28.00 -17.19
C SER A 136 -16.10 -28.56 -18.58
N GLY A 137 -16.37 -29.86 -18.77
CA GLY A 137 -16.12 -30.59 -20.02
C GLY A 137 -14.64 -30.91 -20.30
N LYS A 138 -13.69 -30.50 -19.45
CA LYS A 138 -12.27 -30.78 -19.70
C LYS A 138 -11.94 -32.26 -19.45
N THR A 139 -11.04 -32.78 -20.29
CA THR A 139 -10.47 -34.14 -20.17
C THR A 139 -9.05 -34.13 -19.58
N THR A 140 -8.40 -32.97 -19.52
CA THR A 140 -7.13 -32.76 -18.82
C THR A 140 -7.18 -31.43 -18.06
N ILE A 141 -6.68 -31.43 -16.83
CA ILE A 141 -6.65 -30.26 -15.95
C ILE A 141 -5.22 -29.96 -15.56
N ASN A 142 -4.72 -28.81 -16.01
CA ASN A 142 -3.32 -28.42 -15.82
C ASN A 142 -3.13 -27.64 -14.50
N VAL A 143 -2.04 -27.93 -13.81
CA VAL A 143 -1.56 -27.18 -12.65
C VAL A 143 -0.06 -26.98 -12.74
N GLN A 144 0.43 -25.82 -12.29
CA GLN A 144 1.86 -25.55 -12.20
C GLN A 144 2.40 -26.05 -10.85
N ILE A 145 3.51 -26.78 -10.88
CA ILE A 145 4.25 -27.13 -9.66
C ILE A 145 4.94 -25.84 -9.15
N PRO A 146 4.72 -25.39 -7.91
CA PRO A 146 5.30 -24.13 -7.44
C PRO A 146 6.83 -24.13 -7.46
N LYS A 147 7.45 -23.02 -7.91
CA LYS A 147 8.92 -22.85 -7.90
C LYS A 147 9.50 -22.75 -6.49
N CYS A 148 8.70 -22.29 -5.54
CA CYS A 148 9.12 -22.04 -4.16
C CYS A 148 9.28 -23.30 -3.31
N LEU A 149 8.88 -24.48 -3.82
CA LEU A 149 9.01 -25.73 -3.09
C LEU A 149 10.46 -26.06 -2.78
N GLU A 150 10.67 -26.80 -1.71
CA GLU A 150 11.93 -27.51 -1.49
C GLU A 150 11.94 -28.78 -2.34
N ASP A 151 13.10 -29.21 -2.81
CA ASP A 151 13.25 -30.48 -3.51
C ASP A 151 12.81 -31.66 -2.63
N GLY A 152 12.22 -32.70 -3.23
CA GLY A 152 11.78 -33.88 -2.49
C GLY A 152 10.62 -34.63 -3.13
N GLU A 153 10.12 -35.66 -2.45
CA GLU A 153 8.96 -36.42 -2.91
C GLU A 153 7.67 -35.83 -2.34
N TYR A 154 6.65 -35.70 -3.19
CA TYR A 154 5.37 -35.07 -2.87
C TYR A 154 4.21 -35.92 -3.37
N PHE A 155 3.09 -35.88 -2.65
CA PHE A 155 1.80 -36.09 -3.27
C PHE A 155 1.38 -34.84 -4.02
N LEU A 156 0.80 -35.02 -5.21
CA LEU A 156 -0.06 -34.04 -5.85
C LEU A 156 -1.48 -34.58 -5.87
N ARG A 157 -2.35 -34.00 -5.04
CA ARG A 157 -3.76 -34.34 -4.91
C ARG A 157 -4.59 -33.46 -5.82
N VAL A 158 -5.40 -34.07 -6.69
CA VAL A 158 -6.47 -33.39 -7.42
C VAL A 158 -7.81 -33.71 -6.76
N GLU A 159 -8.69 -32.72 -6.72
CA GLU A 159 -10.07 -32.90 -6.27
C GLU A 159 -11.01 -32.07 -7.11
N HIS A 160 -12.00 -32.70 -7.72
CA HIS A 160 -13.17 -32.00 -8.24
C HIS A 160 -14.34 -32.17 -7.27
N ILE A 161 -15.00 -31.07 -6.90
CA ILE A 161 -16.14 -31.07 -5.99
C ILE A 161 -17.41 -30.83 -6.81
N ALA A 162 -18.15 -31.88 -7.13
CA ALA A 162 -19.42 -31.74 -7.84
C ALA A 162 -20.54 -31.23 -6.91
N LEU A 163 -21.20 -30.15 -7.32
CA LEU A 163 -22.15 -29.38 -6.51
C LEU A 163 -23.62 -29.55 -6.91
N HIS A 164 -23.91 -30.38 -7.92
CA HIS A 164 -25.28 -30.55 -8.44
C HIS A 164 -26.29 -31.08 -7.40
N SER A 165 -25.82 -31.68 -6.31
CA SER A 165 -26.65 -32.16 -5.20
C SER A 165 -26.34 -31.46 -3.86
N ALA A 166 -25.53 -30.39 -3.87
CA ALA A 166 -24.94 -29.77 -2.68
C ALA A 166 -25.89 -28.85 -1.89
N SER A 167 -27.21 -28.87 -2.13
CA SER A 167 -28.18 -28.05 -1.39
C SER A 167 -28.38 -28.50 0.07
N SER A 168 -27.73 -29.60 0.49
CA SER A 168 -27.76 -30.13 1.84
C SER A 168 -26.40 -30.73 2.22
N ILE A 169 -26.14 -30.83 3.53
CA ILE A 169 -24.92 -31.43 4.08
C ILE A 169 -24.76 -32.86 3.53
N GLY A 170 -23.55 -33.18 3.05
CA GLY A 170 -23.25 -34.48 2.42
C GLY A 170 -23.70 -34.60 0.96
N GLY A 171 -24.29 -33.55 0.38
CA GLY A 171 -24.71 -33.52 -1.01
C GLY A 171 -23.58 -33.22 -2.02
N ALA A 172 -22.50 -32.56 -1.59
CA ALA A 172 -21.31 -32.36 -2.41
C ALA A 172 -20.57 -33.68 -2.63
N GLN A 173 -20.11 -33.91 -3.87
CA GLN A 173 -19.48 -35.15 -4.29
C GLN A 173 -18.02 -34.92 -4.69
N LEU A 174 -17.08 -35.48 -3.95
CA LEU A 174 -15.64 -35.26 -4.12
C LEU A 174 -15.02 -36.39 -4.95
N TYR A 175 -14.43 -36.03 -6.09
CA TYR A 175 -13.68 -36.94 -6.96
C TYR A 175 -12.19 -36.67 -6.77
N ILE A 176 -11.47 -37.61 -6.14
CA ILE A 176 -10.13 -37.38 -5.60
C ILE A 176 -9.15 -38.42 -6.15
N SER A 177 -7.92 -37.99 -6.47
CA SER A 177 -6.78 -38.85 -6.76
C SER A 177 -5.47 -38.21 -6.29
N CYS A 178 -4.45 -39.03 -6.01
CA CYS A 178 -3.10 -38.57 -5.65
C CYS A 178 -2.03 -39.17 -6.56
N ALA A 179 -1.19 -38.31 -7.12
CA ALA A 179 -0.01 -38.66 -7.91
C ALA A 179 1.23 -38.57 -7.04
N GLN A 180 2.19 -39.44 -7.28
CA GLN A 180 3.47 -39.45 -6.58
C GLN A 180 4.51 -38.76 -7.45
N LEU A 181 5.05 -37.65 -6.96
CA LEU A 181 6.00 -36.82 -7.68
C LEU A 181 7.33 -36.76 -6.92
N ARG A 182 8.43 -36.61 -7.65
CA ARG A 182 9.71 -36.14 -7.11
C ARG A 182 10.02 -34.79 -7.75
N VAL A 183 9.98 -33.74 -6.95
CA VAL A 183 10.20 -32.36 -7.37
C VAL A 183 11.67 -32.00 -7.21
N SER A 184 12.26 -31.42 -8.26
CA SER A 184 13.63 -30.89 -8.25
C SER A 184 13.71 -29.47 -8.80
N GLY A 185 14.72 -28.70 -8.37
CA GLY A 185 14.98 -27.34 -8.86
C GLY A 185 14.10 -26.27 -8.22
N GLY A 186 13.55 -26.54 -7.03
CA GLY A 186 12.80 -25.58 -6.24
C GLY A 186 13.70 -24.69 -5.39
N THR A 187 13.21 -23.50 -4.99
CA THR A 187 14.01 -22.51 -4.24
C THR A 187 13.98 -22.71 -2.73
N ALA A 188 13.18 -23.65 -2.21
CA ALA A 188 13.03 -23.93 -0.78
C ALA A 188 12.58 -22.73 0.09
N THR A 189 11.96 -21.73 -0.53
CA THR A 189 11.47 -20.51 0.15
C THR A 189 10.04 -20.64 0.67
N TYR A 190 9.36 -21.75 0.40
CA TYR A 190 7.97 -21.93 0.78
C TYR A 190 7.77 -22.29 2.26
N ARG A 191 6.83 -21.63 2.95
CA ARG A 191 6.41 -21.91 4.34
C ARG A 191 4.86 -21.87 4.43
N PRO A 192 4.17 -23.00 4.18
CA PRO A 192 2.70 -23.05 4.24
C PRO A 192 2.13 -23.13 5.64
N ASN A 193 0.91 -22.58 5.80
CA ASN A 193 -0.06 -23.13 6.74
C ASN A 193 -0.55 -24.49 6.24
N LEU A 194 -0.28 -25.56 7.00
CA LEU A 194 -0.63 -26.92 6.61
C LEU A 194 -2.02 -27.33 7.11
N VAL A 195 -2.77 -28.02 6.26
CA VAL A 195 -4.07 -28.63 6.55
C VAL A 195 -3.99 -30.15 6.53
N SER A 196 -5.01 -30.82 7.07
CA SER A 196 -5.12 -32.28 7.08
C SER A 196 -6.34 -32.73 6.30
N PHE A 197 -6.27 -33.92 5.70
CA PHE A 197 -7.43 -34.59 5.14
C PHE A 197 -7.57 -35.94 5.87
N PRO A 198 -8.66 -36.18 6.62
CA PRO A 198 -9.75 -35.24 6.97
C PRO A 198 -9.29 -34.07 7.89
N GLY A 199 -10.06 -32.98 7.89
CA GLY A 199 -9.84 -31.79 8.75
C GLY A 199 -9.76 -30.44 8.04
N ALA A 200 -9.47 -30.41 6.74
CA ALA A 200 -9.44 -29.19 5.92
C ALA A 200 -10.84 -28.66 5.55
N TYR A 201 -11.86 -29.49 5.71
CA TYR A 201 -13.26 -29.19 5.42
C TYR A 201 -14.12 -29.37 6.66
N SER A 202 -15.10 -28.49 6.80
CA SER A 202 -16.27 -28.72 7.64
C SER A 202 -17.42 -29.22 6.77
N PRO A 203 -18.25 -30.18 7.24
CA PRO A 203 -19.47 -30.57 6.53
C PRO A 203 -20.43 -29.41 6.24
N ASN A 204 -20.29 -28.30 6.97
CA ASN A 204 -21.09 -27.08 6.84
C ASN A 204 -20.38 -25.97 6.03
N ASP A 205 -19.25 -26.25 5.38
CA ASP A 205 -18.56 -25.22 4.61
C ASP A 205 -19.50 -24.65 3.53
N PRO A 206 -19.56 -23.33 3.35
CA PRO A 206 -20.47 -22.69 2.39
C PRO A 206 -20.16 -23.05 0.94
N GLY A 207 -18.95 -23.55 0.66
CA GLY A 207 -18.58 -24.11 -0.64
C GLY A 207 -19.01 -25.57 -0.85
N LEU A 208 -19.43 -26.27 0.21
CA LEU A 208 -19.89 -27.66 0.20
C LEU A 208 -21.41 -27.79 0.43
N VAL A 209 -22.03 -26.77 1.03
CA VAL A 209 -23.47 -26.66 1.19
C VAL A 209 -23.96 -25.40 0.47
N VAL A 210 -24.34 -25.57 -0.79
CA VAL A 210 -24.73 -24.48 -1.69
C VAL A 210 -25.79 -24.94 -2.69
N ASN A 211 -26.81 -24.12 -2.92
CA ASN A 211 -27.74 -24.30 -4.02
C ASN A 211 -27.22 -23.50 -5.23
N ILE A 212 -26.74 -24.19 -6.27
CA ILE A 212 -26.20 -23.56 -7.49
C ILE A 212 -27.27 -23.19 -8.51
N TYR A 213 -28.55 -23.53 -8.27
CA TYR A 213 -29.64 -23.38 -9.22
C TYR A 213 -30.56 -22.20 -8.90
N TYR A 214 -30.98 -22.03 -7.64
CA TYR A 214 -31.85 -20.91 -7.26
C TYR A 214 -31.90 -20.64 -5.74
N PRO A 215 -31.67 -19.39 -5.28
CA PRO A 215 -31.09 -18.29 -6.05
C PRO A 215 -29.65 -18.62 -6.43
N VAL A 216 -29.22 -18.19 -7.62
CA VAL A 216 -27.88 -18.50 -8.12
C VAL A 216 -26.85 -17.70 -7.30
N PRO A 217 -25.85 -18.35 -6.69
CA PRO A 217 -24.86 -17.66 -5.87
C PRO A 217 -24.10 -16.62 -6.69
N THR A 218 -24.02 -15.39 -6.19
CA THR A 218 -23.21 -14.32 -6.80
C THR A 218 -21.77 -14.30 -6.30
N ASN A 219 -21.50 -14.99 -5.18
CA ASN A 219 -20.19 -15.07 -4.57
C ASN A 219 -19.95 -16.49 -4.02
N TYR A 220 -19.44 -17.39 -4.87
CA TYR A 220 -19.09 -18.75 -4.46
C TYR A 220 -17.72 -18.77 -3.78
N LYS A 221 -17.66 -19.28 -2.55
CA LYS A 221 -16.41 -19.45 -1.81
C LYS A 221 -15.92 -20.89 -1.93
N THR A 222 -14.81 -21.09 -2.63
CA THR A 222 -14.18 -22.41 -2.74
C THR A 222 -13.71 -22.91 -1.36
N PRO A 223 -14.04 -24.15 -0.96
CA PRO A 223 -13.68 -24.67 0.36
C PRO A 223 -12.18 -25.02 0.45
N GLY A 224 -11.63 -25.12 1.68
CA GLY A 224 -10.25 -25.60 1.93
C GLY A 224 -9.16 -24.55 1.84
N GLY A 225 -9.47 -23.29 2.19
CA GLY A 225 -8.49 -22.20 2.27
C GLY A 225 -8.05 -21.64 0.92
N ALA A 226 -7.22 -20.59 0.96
CA ALA A 226 -6.66 -19.93 -0.23
C ALA A 226 -5.66 -20.84 -0.97
N SER A 227 -5.61 -20.73 -2.30
CA SER A 227 -4.59 -21.40 -3.11
C SER A 227 -3.31 -20.57 -3.21
N LEU A 228 -2.19 -21.23 -3.51
CA LEU A 228 -0.97 -20.55 -3.97
C LEU A 228 -1.16 -19.99 -5.38
N ALA A 229 -1.82 -18.84 -5.51
CA ALA A 229 -1.66 -18.01 -6.69
C ALA A 229 -0.57 -16.96 -6.43
N SER A 230 0.42 -16.89 -7.33
CA SER A 230 1.48 -15.87 -7.47
C SER A 230 2.11 -15.32 -6.19
N SER A 231 3.27 -15.85 -5.81
CA SER A 231 4.25 -15.23 -4.88
C SER A 231 3.64 -14.26 -3.85
N ALA A 232 3.04 -14.80 -2.78
CA ALA A 232 2.63 -14.01 -1.62
C ALA A 232 3.73 -12.98 -1.28
N ALA A 233 3.33 -11.73 -1.06
CA ALA A 233 4.27 -10.67 -0.72
C ALA A 233 4.91 -11.00 0.64
N SER A 234 6.17 -11.40 0.63
CA SER A 234 6.87 -11.86 1.84
C SER A 234 7.86 -10.80 2.32
N PHE A 235 7.78 -10.48 3.61
CA PHE A 235 8.60 -9.48 4.27
C PHE A 235 9.11 -10.03 5.61
N THR A 236 10.24 -9.50 6.09
CA THR A 236 10.80 -9.89 7.38
C THR A 236 10.99 -8.64 8.23
N VAL A 237 10.46 -8.66 9.45
CA VAL A 237 10.71 -7.63 10.46
C VAL A 237 12.12 -7.81 11.02
N PRO A 238 13.00 -6.80 10.91
CA PRO A 238 14.30 -6.85 11.57
C PRO A 238 14.13 -6.89 13.09
N THR A 239 14.94 -7.68 13.78
CA THR A 239 14.89 -7.76 15.25
C THR A 239 15.32 -6.46 15.96
N SER A 240 16.13 -5.64 15.29
CA SER A 240 16.55 -4.32 15.77
C SER A 240 17.02 -3.42 14.64
N SER A 241 16.88 -2.09 14.80
CA SER A 241 17.41 -1.06 13.89
C SER A 241 18.94 -0.99 13.82
N THR A 242 19.67 -1.84 14.55
CA THR A 242 21.13 -1.97 14.46
C THR A 242 21.59 -3.26 13.79
N THR A 243 20.65 -4.05 13.25
CA THR A 243 20.93 -5.38 12.68
C THR A 243 20.65 -5.42 11.18
N GLY A 244 21.41 -6.25 10.46
CA GLY A 244 21.27 -6.45 9.02
C GLY A 244 21.89 -5.34 8.17
N ALA A 245 21.57 -5.34 6.87
CA ALA A 245 22.10 -4.42 5.87
C ALA A 245 21.07 -3.36 5.41
N LEU A 246 19.90 -3.28 6.06
CA LEU A 246 18.88 -2.31 5.69
C LEU A 246 19.28 -0.88 6.11
N PRO A 247 18.95 0.14 5.31
CA PRO A 247 19.10 1.53 5.71
C PRO A 247 17.98 1.92 6.70
N TYR A 248 18.37 2.39 7.88
CA TYR A 248 17.44 2.91 8.90
C TYR A 248 17.55 4.43 8.96
N ALA A 249 16.50 5.14 8.55
CA ALA A 249 16.47 6.59 8.58
C ALA A 249 15.96 7.10 9.94
N PRO A 250 16.56 8.14 10.53
CA PRO A 250 16.05 8.76 11.74
C PRO A 250 14.73 9.50 11.46
N VAL A 251 13.80 9.42 12.41
CA VAL A 251 12.47 10.04 12.31
C VAL A 251 12.38 11.18 13.34
N GLU A 252 11.88 12.34 12.93
CA GLU A 252 11.48 13.41 13.85
C GLU A 252 10.18 13.05 14.58
N VAL A 253 9.91 13.64 15.75
CA VAL A 253 8.71 13.28 16.55
C VAL A 253 7.40 13.53 15.79
N ALA A 254 7.34 14.61 14.99
CA ALA A 254 6.20 14.93 14.11
C ALA A 254 6.73 15.41 12.74
N PRO A 255 7.12 14.49 11.85
CA PRO A 255 7.74 14.85 10.57
C PRO A 255 6.71 15.34 9.55
N LEU A 256 5.42 15.04 9.75
CA LEU A 256 4.34 15.39 8.83
C LEU A 256 3.67 16.69 9.28
N GLY A 257 3.82 17.72 8.47
CA GLY A 257 3.29 19.07 8.68
C GLY A 257 2.36 19.50 7.55
N LEU A 258 1.80 20.70 7.71
CA LEU A 258 0.97 21.36 6.68
C LEU A 258 1.64 22.64 6.19
N SER A 259 1.55 22.89 4.90
CA SER A 259 1.95 24.16 4.28
C SER A 259 0.68 24.96 3.96
N PHE A 260 0.65 26.26 4.20
CA PHE A 260 -0.49 27.13 3.89
C PHE A 260 -0.06 28.24 2.95
N GLU A 261 -0.88 28.54 1.93
CA GLU A 261 -0.71 29.74 1.12
C GLU A 261 -0.71 30.99 2.01
N PHE A 262 0.28 31.88 1.81
CA PHE A 262 0.60 32.98 2.70
C PHE A 262 -0.60 33.89 2.95
N PHE A 263 -1.32 34.25 1.87
CA PHE A 263 -2.50 35.11 1.98
C PHE A 263 -3.70 34.41 2.65
N ALA A 264 -3.79 33.08 2.55
CA ALA A 264 -4.92 32.29 3.03
C ALA A 264 -4.73 31.81 4.47
N PHE A 265 -3.48 31.80 4.98
CA PHE A 265 -3.15 31.36 6.34
C PHE A 265 -4.09 31.97 7.41
N PRO A 266 -4.35 33.29 7.44
CA PRO A 266 -5.26 33.84 8.43
C PRO A 266 -6.69 33.27 8.36
N ALA A 267 -7.23 33.11 7.15
CA ALA A 267 -8.56 32.54 6.95
C ALA A 267 -8.63 31.06 7.35
N TYR A 268 -7.57 30.28 7.15
CA TYR A 268 -7.53 28.89 7.67
C TYR A 268 -7.63 28.84 9.19
N PHE A 269 -6.99 29.77 9.91
CA PHE A 269 -6.96 29.74 11.38
C PHE A 269 -8.17 30.42 12.02
N HIS A 270 -8.84 31.34 11.32
CA HIS A 270 -10.04 32.04 11.81
C HIS A 270 -11.36 31.45 11.31
N ASN A 271 -11.44 31.05 10.04
CA ASN A 271 -12.71 30.72 9.36
C ASN A 271 -12.87 29.22 9.12
N VAL A 272 -11.79 28.47 8.92
CA VAL A 272 -11.85 27.02 8.68
C VAL A 272 -11.81 26.26 10.01
N THR A 273 -13.00 25.88 10.49
CA THR A 273 -13.17 25.20 11.79
C THR A 273 -12.32 23.93 11.92
N ALA A 274 -12.17 23.18 10.82
CA ALA A 274 -11.39 21.95 10.77
C ALA A 274 -9.90 22.12 11.09
N THR A 275 -9.29 23.28 10.80
CA THR A 275 -7.83 23.48 10.85
C THR A 275 -7.23 23.07 12.20
N ASN A 276 -7.72 23.68 13.28
CA ASN A 276 -7.18 23.45 14.61
C ASN A 276 -7.44 22.03 15.13
N LEU A 277 -8.63 21.47 14.86
CA LEU A 277 -8.96 20.11 15.31
C LEU A 277 -8.18 19.06 14.53
N CYS A 278 -8.00 19.24 13.21
CA CYS A 278 -7.16 18.36 12.41
C CYS A 278 -5.69 18.36 12.88
N LEU A 279 -5.11 19.53 13.16
CA LEU A 279 -3.75 19.62 13.70
C LEU A 279 -3.66 19.00 15.12
N ALA A 280 -4.69 19.20 15.95
CA ALA A 280 -4.77 18.61 17.29
C ALA A 280 -4.89 17.07 17.26
N ASN A 281 -5.62 16.51 16.29
CA ASN A 281 -5.71 15.06 16.07
C ASN A 281 -4.34 14.48 15.72
N LEU A 282 -3.56 15.14 14.86
CA LEU A 282 -2.19 14.71 14.54
C LEU A 282 -1.27 14.82 15.76
N LYS A 283 -1.40 15.89 16.55
CA LYS A 283 -0.71 16.03 17.85
C LYS A 283 -1.05 14.91 18.82
N ALA A 284 -2.31 14.48 18.89
CA ALA A 284 -2.73 13.42 19.80
C ALA A 284 -2.02 12.09 19.49
N LEU A 285 -1.66 11.86 18.23
CA LEU A 285 -0.89 10.69 17.80
C LEU A 285 0.62 10.83 18.10
N SER A 286 1.22 11.95 17.69
CA SER A 286 2.68 12.14 17.75
C SER A 286 3.18 12.63 19.11
N GLY A 287 2.29 13.14 19.96
CA GLY A 287 2.62 13.77 21.24
C GLY A 287 3.06 15.24 21.15
N THR A 288 3.23 15.79 19.95
CA THR A 288 3.62 17.19 19.74
C THR A 288 2.85 17.81 18.56
N TRP A 289 2.70 19.13 18.56
CA TRP A 289 2.08 19.83 17.44
C TRP A 289 2.87 19.58 16.15
N PRO A 290 2.20 19.21 15.03
CA PRO A 290 2.88 19.08 13.75
C PRO A 290 3.47 20.42 13.31
N PRO A 291 4.57 20.45 12.54
CA PRO A 291 5.11 21.70 12.04
C PRO A 291 4.16 22.30 11.00
N ILE A 292 4.11 23.63 10.92
CA ILE A 292 3.43 24.35 9.84
C ILE A 292 4.42 25.18 9.04
N ARG A 293 4.13 25.34 7.75
CA ARG A 293 4.85 26.25 6.85
C ARG A 293 3.85 27.25 6.29
N ILE A 294 4.18 28.53 6.31
CA ILE A 294 3.33 29.61 5.79
C ILE A 294 4.09 30.26 4.64
N GLY A 295 3.63 30.10 3.41
CA GLY A 295 4.42 30.50 2.24
C GLY A 295 3.67 30.35 0.93
N GLY A 296 4.26 29.68 -0.05
CA GLY A 296 3.66 29.44 -1.36
C GLY A 296 3.85 30.63 -2.29
N THR A 297 3.18 30.61 -3.43
CA THR A 297 3.41 31.61 -4.49
C THR A 297 3.10 33.03 -4.00
N THR A 298 2.15 33.17 -3.08
CA THR A 298 1.72 34.49 -2.61
C THR A 298 2.73 35.17 -1.68
N GLN A 299 3.70 34.45 -1.10
CA GLN A 299 4.73 35.09 -0.26
C GLN A 299 5.58 36.10 -1.04
N ASP A 300 5.94 35.79 -2.29
CA ASP A 300 6.72 36.69 -3.16
C ASP A 300 5.88 37.80 -3.78
N ARG A 301 4.59 37.86 -3.46
CA ARG A 301 3.69 38.97 -3.79
C ARG A 301 3.42 39.88 -2.59
N ALA A 302 3.82 39.46 -1.39
CA ALA A 302 3.55 40.15 -0.14
C ALA A 302 4.58 41.23 0.18
N SER A 303 4.14 42.36 0.73
CA SER A 303 5.00 43.42 1.26
C SER A 303 4.66 43.69 2.72
N TYR A 304 5.67 43.70 3.57
CA TYR A 304 5.49 43.98 4.99
C TYR A 304 5.24 45.48 5.21
N ASP A 305 4.27 45.82 6.05
CA ASP A 305 3.95 47.19 6.45
C ASP A 305 3.76 47.22 7.96
N ALA A 306 4.76 47.78 8.67
CA ALA A 306 4.79 47.81 10.13
C ALA A 306 3.65 48.64 10.76
N ASN A 307 2.97 49.47 9.97
CA ASN A 307 1.82 50.27 10.41
C ASN A 307 0.48 49.64 10.04
N LEU A 308 0.47 48.50 9.33
CA LEU A 308 -0.75 47.82 8.95
C LEU A 308 -1.37 47.12 10.17
N LEU A 309 -2.62 47.45 10.47
CA LEU A 309 -3.34 46.89 11.62
C LEU A 309 -3.93 45.50 11.34
N SER A 310 -4.26 45.23 10.06
CA SER A 310 -4.78 43.93 9.63
C SER A 310 -3.66 42.92 9.41
N GLU A 311 -3.97 41.64 9.65
CA GLU A 311 -3.03 40.53 9.43
C GLU A 311 -2.57 40.50 7.97
N VAL A 312 -3.53 40.58 7.04
CA VAL A 312 -3.27 40.64 5.60
C VAL A 312 -4.31 41.51 4.91
N VAL A 313 -3.91 42.25 3.86
CA VAL A 313 -4.80 43.03 3.00
C VAL A 313 -4.46 42.76 1.54
N TYR A 314 -5.49 42.41 0.77
CA TYR A 314 -5.38 42.13 -0.66
C TYR A 314 -6.71 42.40 -1.38
N SER A 315 -6.66 42.42 -2.70
CA SER A 315 -7.84 42.45 -3.57
C SER A 315 -7.72 41.37 -4.63
N VAL A 316 -8.85 40.73 -4.93
CA VAL A 316 -8.99 39.70 -5.96
C VAL A 316 -10.24 39.97 -6.78
N GLU A 317 -10.25 39.51 -8.03
CA GLU A 317 -11.43 39.62 -8.89
C GLU A 317 -12.51 38.65 -8.44
N THR A 318 -12.13 37.41 -8.12
CA THR A 318 -13.01 36.40 -7.53
C THR A 318 -12.47 35.90 -6.19
N PRO A 319 -13.34 35.49 -5.24
CA PRO A 319 -12.89 35.00 -3.92
C PRO A 319 -11.99 33.75 -3.96
N VAL A 320 -11.95 33.06 -5.10
CA VAL A 320 -11.17 31.83 -5.33
C VAL A 320 -9.81 32.07 -5.99
N ASP A 321 -9.49 33.33 -6.30
CA ASP A 321 -8.19 33.71 -6.86
C ASP A 321 -7.13 33.89 -5.78
N ALA A 322 -5.88 33.60 -6.12
CA ALA A 322 -4.74 34.04 -5.34
C ALA A 322 -4.38 35.50 -5.72
N PRO A 323 -4.18 36.41 -4.75
CA PRO A 323 -3.89 37.81 -5.04
C PRO A 323 -2.56 37.98 -5.79
N LYS A 324 -2.51 38.94 -6.71
CA LYS A 324 -1.28 39.31 -7.44
C LYS A 324 -0.36 40.23 -6.62
N ALA A 325 -0.90 40.92 -5.63
CA ALA A 325 -0.18 41.73 -4.65
C ALA A 325 -0.96 41.77 -3.35
N LEU A 326 -0.23 41.81 -2.23
CA LEU A 326 -0.80 41.90 -0.89
C LEU A 326 0.15 42.62 0.07
N LYS A 327 -0.41 43.10 1.17
CA LYS A 327 0.35 43.61 2.33
C LYS A 327 0.02 42.79 3.57
N PHE A 328 0.96 42.73 4.50
CA PHE A 328 0.77 42.09 5.80
C PHE A 328 1.46 42.89 6.91
N GLY A 329 0.92 42.81 8.11
CA GLY A 329 1.33 43.62 9.26
C GLY A 329 1.73 42.77 10.48
N PRO A 330 2.08 43.42 11.61
CA PRO A 330 2.51 42.72 12.83
C PRO A 330 1.53 41.65 13.33
N SER A 331 0.22 41.89 13.21
CA SER A 331 -0.83 40.96 13.63
C SER A 331 -0.78 39.61 12.90
N PHE A 332 -0.20 39.55 11.68
CA PHE A 332 0.05 38.29 10.99
C PHE A 332 0.99 37.38 11.77
N PHE A 333 2.07 37.95 12.33
CA PHE A 333 3.03 37.21 13.14
C PHE A 333 2.46 36.87 14.51
N GLU A 334 1.64 37.75 15.08
CA GLU A 334 0.91 37.46 16.33
C GLU A 334 -0.01 36.25 16.17
N LEU A 335 -0.75 36.17 15.05
CA LEU A 335 -1.55 35.00 14.71
C LEU A 335 -0.68 33.75 14.58
N ALA A 336 0.41 33.81 13.82
CA ALA A 336 1.35 32.69 13.69
C ALA A 336 1.92 32.24 15.05
N ALA A 337 2.18 33.17 15.96
CA ALA A 337 2.66 32.89 17.31
C ALA A 337 1.62 32.21 18.22
N THR A 338 0.33 32.23 17.87
CA THR A 338 -0.70 31.47 18.59
C THR A 338 -0.58 29.96 18.34
N TYR A 339 0.03 29.55 17.23
CA TYR A 339 0.22 28.14 16.94
C TYR A 339 1.36 27.59 17.81
N ALA A 340 1.09 26.52 18.56
CA ALA A 340 2.06 25.99 19.51
C ALA A 340 3.13 25.08 18.87
N GLY A 341 2.95 24.63 17.62
CA GLY A 341 3.95 23.86 16.89
C GLY A 341 4.96 24.73 16.13
N ASN A 342 6.02 24.11 15.65
CA ASN A 342 7.07 24.80 14.89
C ASN A 342 6.50 25.54 13.67
N VAL A 343 6.88 26.80 13.48
CA VAL A 343 6.48 27.63 12.33
C VAL A 343 7.67 27.85 11.41
N THR A 344 7.53 27.49 10.13
CA THR A 344 8.39 27.97 9.05
C THR A 344 7.67 29.08 8.29
N LEU A 345 8.30 30.24 8.15
CA LEU A 345 7.66 31.42 7.58
C LEU A 345 8.36 31.92 6.32
N GLY A 346 7.60 32.01 5.23
CA GLY A 346 7.97 32.63 3.98
C GLY A 346 8.11 34.13 4.07
N LEU A 347 9.18 34.68 3.48
CA LEU A 347 9.42 36.10 3.33
C LEU A 347 9.79 36.39 1.88
N ASN A 348 9.38 37.57 1.41
CA ASN A 348 9.47 37.94 0.01
C ASN A 348 10.92 38.23 -0.41
N ARG A 349 11.48 37.37 -1.27
CA ARG A 349 12.74 37.67 -1.96
C ARG A 349 12.48 38.17 -3.38
N GLY A 350 11.42 37.68 -4.03
CA GLY A 350 11.08 37.99 -5.42
C GLY A 350 11.06 39.49 -5.76
N LYS A 351 10.54 40.34 -4.86
CA LYS A 351 10.46 41.81 -5.06
C LYS A 351 11.80 42.54 -5.00
N ASN A 352 12.88 41.87 -4.63
CA ASN A 352 14.20 42.46 -4.46
C ASN A 352 14.26 43.65 -3.48
N ASP A 353 13.39 43.64 -2.46
CA ASP A 353 13.38 44.65 -1.40
C ASP A 353 13.95 44.04 -0.10
N ILE A 354 15.27 44.05 -0.01
CA ILE A 354 16.00 43.47 1.12
C ILE A 354 15.66 44.18 2.44
N ASN A 355 15.41 45.49 2.42
CA ASN A 355 15.09 46.26 3.63
C ASN A 355 13.71 45.89 4.17
N ASN A 356 12.72 45.74 3.28
CA ASN A 356 11.39 45.25 3.67
C ASN A 356 11.46 43.83 4.26
N THR A 357 12.26 42.97 3.63
CA THR A 357 12.47 41.59 4.10
C THR A 357 13.13 41.55 5.46
N ILE A 358 14.18 42.34 5.69
CA ILE A 358 14.84 42.45 7.00
C ILE A 358 13.85 42.96 8.05
N ALA A 359 13.03 43.95 7.73
CA ALA A 359 12.02 44.47 8.66
C ALA A 359 10.98 43.38 9.04
N ALA A 360 10.52 42.61 8.06
CA ALA A 360 9.61 41.49 8.27
C ALA A 360 10.27 40.37 9.09
N ALA A 361 11.51 40.01 8.78
CA ALA A 361 12.28 38.99 9.50
C ALA A 361 12.51 39.37 10.97
N LYS A 362 12.84 40.64 11.25
CA LYS A 362 12.97 41.14 12.63
C LYS A 362 11.67 41.01 13.39
N ALA A 363 10.55 41.41 12.79
CA ALA A 363 9.24 41.30 13.41
C ALA A 363 8.84 39.82 13.65
N ALA A 364 9.06 38.94 12.68
CA ALA A 364 8.81 37.51 12.83
C ALA A 364 9.62 36.89 13.99
N VAL A 365 10.92 37.18 14.08
CA VAL A 365 11.79 36.68 15.17
C VAL A 365 11.37 37.22 16.54
N GLN A 366 10.83 38.45 16.60
CA GLN A 366 10.35 39.06 17.84
C GLN A 366 9.02 38.47 18.29
N SER A 367 8.10 38.19 17.36
CA SER A 367 6.73 37.79 17.68
C SER A 367 6.55 36.28 17.81
N ILE A 368 7.22 35.47 16.99
CA ILE A 368 6.96 34.02 16.88
C ILE A 368 7.98 33.25 17.72
N GLY A 369 7.62 32.92 18.97
CA GLY A 369 8.54 32.28 19.93
C GLY A 369 9.05 30.90 19.50
N ASN A 370 8.29 30.18 18.67
CA ASN A 370 8.60 28.86 18.12
C ASN A 370 8.89 28.89 16.61
N LEU A 371 9.42 30.02 16.11
CA LEU A 371 9.91 30.14 14.75
C LEU A 371 11.04 29.12 14.51
N TYR A 372 10.79 28.17 13.63
CA TYR A 372 11.74 27.13 13.25
C TYR A 372 12.68 27.60 12.15
N ALA A 373 12.13 28.22 11.10
CA ALA A 373 12.90 28.75 9.99
C ALA A 373 12.17 29.91 9.29
N ILE A 374 12.91 30.70 8.53
CA ILE A 374 12.39 31.59 7.50
C ILE A 374 12.74 31.03 6.11
N GLU A 375 11.84 31.18 5.15
CA GLU A 375 12.09 30.89 3.73
C GLU A 375 12.24 32.21 2.98
N LEU A 376 13.31 32.37 2.20
CA LEU A 376 13.57 33.59 1.43
C LEU A 376 13.21 33.33 -0.04
N GLY A 377 11.93 33.51 -0.37
CA GLY A 377 11.39 33.22 -1.69
C GLY A 377 10.90 31.78 -1.89
N ASN A 378 10.05 31.61 -2.89
CA ASN A 378 9.32 30.40 -3.26
C ASN A 378 9.43 30.16 -4.77
N GLU A 379 9.86 28.95 -5.15
CA GLU A 379 9.93 28.45 -6.53
C GLU A 379 10.62 29.43 -7.50
N PRO A 380 11.90 29.75 -7.24
CA PRO A 380 12.64 30.75 -8.01
C PRO A 380 12.78 30.43 -9.50
N GLU A 381 12.60 29.17 -9.90
CA GLU A 381 12.62 28.77 -11.31
C GLU A 381 11.53 29.45 -12.17
N TYR A 382 10.48 29.98 -11.55
CA TYR A 382 9.37 30.66 -12.25
C TYR A 382 9.49 32.19 -12.29
N TRP A 383 10.59 32.75 -11.78
CA TRP A 383 10.71 34.20 -11.56
C TRP A 383 11.14 35.02 -12.78
N ALA A 384 11.74 34.37 -13.79
CA ALA A 384 12.19 35.07 -14.99
C ALA A 384 11.03 35.88 -15.60
N LYS A 385 11.21 37.20 -15.70
CA LYS A 385 10.23 38.19 -16.19
C LYS A 385 8.99 38.42 -15.32
N THR A 386 8.86 37.74 -14.19
CA THR A 386 7.71 37.88 -13.28
C THR A 386 8.08 38.53 -11.95
N GLN A 387 9.35 38.44 -11.53
CA GLN A 387 9.83 38.99 -10.25
C GLN A 387 11.01 39.94 -10.45
N PRO A 388 11.05 41.10 -9.73
CA PRO A 388 12.14 42.09 -9.84
C PRO A 388 13.56 41.58 -9.54
N ILE A 389 13.72 40.54 -8.71
CA ILE A 389 15.06 40.02 -8.38
C ILE A 389 15.68 39.21 -9.53
N ALA A 390 14.85 38.64 -10.40
CA ALA A 390 15.29 37.78 -11.47
C ALA A 390 15.67 38.59 -12.72
N SER A 391 16.86 38.32 -13.25
CA SER A 391 17.30 38.88 -14.54
C SER A 391 16.77 38.05 -15.72
N ASP A 392 16.97 38.53 -16.95
CA ASP A 392 16.65 37.75 -18.16
C ASP A 392 17.52 36.47 -18.30
N ALA A 393 18.68 36.43 -17.63
CA ALA A 393 19.60 35.29 -17.63
C ALA A 393 19.40 34.35 -16.42
N TRP A 394 18.30 34.51 -15.66
CA TRP A 394 18.04 33.76 -14.42
C TRP A 394 18.11 32.24 -14.62
N ASP A 395 19.03 31.61 -13.90
CA ASP A 395 19.32 30.18 -13.95
C ASP A 395 19.62 29.65 -12.52
N PRO A 396 19.80 28.33 -12.34
CA PRO A 396 20.05 27.76 -11.01
C PRO A 396 21.26 28.35 -10.29
N ALA A 397 22.35 28.65 -11.00
CA ALA A 397 23.59 29.13 -10.38
C ALA A 397 23.46 30.59 -9.93
N ILE A 398 22.80 31.43 -10.74
CA ILE A 398 22.53 32.84 -10.40
C ILE A 398 21.58 32.93 -9.21
N ASP A 399 20.52 32.12 -9.18
CA ASP A 399 19.63 32.07 -8.03
C ASP A 399 20.32 31.54 -6.79
N ALA A 400 21.11 30.48 -6.91
CA ALA A 400 21.82 29.93 -5.77
C ALA A 400 22.79 30.96 -5.15
N ALA A 401 23.49 31.75 -5.96
CA ALA A 401 24.28 32.88 -5.49
C ALA A 401 23.42 33.94 -4.78
N SER A 402 22.26 34.29 -5.35
CA SER A 402 21.30 35.23 -4.76
C SER A 402 20.76 34.73 -3.41
N GLN A 403 20.38 33.45 -3.30
CA GLN A 403 19.91 32.84 -2.06
C GLN A 403 20.98 32.89 -0.98
N ASN A 404 22.23 32.55 -1.32
CA ASN A 404 23.36 32.58 -0.39
C ASN A 404 23.64 34.01 0.13
N GLU A 405 23.60 35.01 -0.73
CA GLU A 405 23.75 36.42 -0.33
C GLU A 405 22.62 36.88 0.61
N TRP A 406 21.37 36.58 0.25
CA TRP A 406 20.21 36.95 1.06
C TRP A 406 20.19 36.26 2.42
N ALA A 407 20.59 34.99 2.49
CA ALA A 407 20.72 34.28 3.76
C ALA A 407 21.73 34.96 4.70
N ILE A 408 22.87 35.42 4.17
CA ILE A 408 23.89 36.14 4.94
C ILE A 408 23.36 37.50 5.40
N ILE A 409 22.79 38.30 4.49
CA ILE A 409 22.35 39.67 4.81
C ILE A 409 21.21 39.63 5.83
N VAL A 410 20.17 38.83 5.57
CA VAL A 410 19.00 38.75 6.46
C VAL A 410 19.40 38.12 7.80
N GLY A 411 20.15 37.02 7.78
CA GLY A 411 20.59 36.31 8.98
C GLY A 411 21.43 37.18 9.93
N ASN A 412 22.36 37.96 9.38
CA ASN A 412 23.12 38.95 10.16
C ASN A 412 22.22 40.07 10.71
N ALA A 413 21.28 40.56 9.91
CA ALA A 413 20.42 41.67 10.33
C ALA A 413 19.45 41.31 11.47
N ILE A 414 19.10 40.02 11.62
CA ILE A 414 18.30 39.49 12.73
C ILE A 414 19.15 38.82 13.83
N ASP A 415 20.47 38.81 13.68
CA ASP A 415 21.43 38.17 14.59
C ASP A 415 21.08 36.69 14.90
N LYS A 416 20.72 35.91 13.87
CA LYS A 416 20.42 34.49 14.01
C LYS A 416 21.05 33.64 12.91
N LYS A 417 21.77 32.61 13.33
CA LYS A 417 22.27 31.49 12.52
C LYS A 417 21.26 30.34 12.50
N ASP A 418 21.45 29.35 11.62
CA ASP A 418 20.59 28.16 11.49
C ASP A 418 19.09 28.48 11.48
N ILE A 419 18.72 29.48 10.68
CA ILE A 419 17.36 30.05 10.62
C ILE A 419 16.75 29.98 9.21
N VAL A 420 17.52 29.78 8.15
CA VAL A 420 17.00 29.79 6.77
C VAL A 420 16.67 28.38 6.29
N GLN A 421 15.47 28.17 5.75
CA GLN A 421 15.13 27.01 4.94
C GLN A 421 15.34 27.39 3.45
N ALA A 422 16.35 26.79 2.82
CA ALA A 422 16.85 27.19 1.49
C ALA A 422 16.46 26.19 0.38
N GLY A 423 16.46 26.63 -0.88
CA GLY A 423 16.03 25.83 -2.03
C GLY A 423 14.63 26.20 -2.47
N ASN A 424 13.62 25.59 -1.84
CA ASN A 424 12.19 25.84 -2.05
C ASN A 424 11.78 25.85 -3.54
N SER A 425 12.41 24.99 -4.35
CA SER A 425 12.14 24.84 -5.78
C SER A 425 11.20 23.66 -6.05
N ASN A 426 10.42 23.72 -7.11
CA ASN A 426 9.59 22.64 -7.63
C ASN A 426 10.14 22.07 -8.96
N SER A 427 11.37 22.45 -9.33
CA SER A 427 12.00 21.97 -10.56
C SER A 427 12.34 20.48 -10.47
N LEU A 428 11.99 19.71 -11.50
CA LEU A 428 12.34 18.29 -11.63
C LEU A 428 13.15 18.02 -12.91
N PRO A 429 14.29 17.30 -12.85
CA PRO A 429 15.02 16.90 -11.63
C PRO A 429 15.48 18.14 -10.81
N PRO A 430 15.84 17.99 -9.51
CA PRO A 430 16.08 19.10 -8.57
C PRO A 430 17.36 19.89 -8.90
N ARG A 431 17.34 20.66 -9.99
CA ARG A 431 18.50 21.46 -10.46
C ARG A 431 18.69 22.76 -9.69
N TRP A 432 17.63 23.25 -9.05
CA TRP A 432 17.60 24.44 -8.20
C TRP A 432 17.62 24.05 -6.70
N GLY A 433 18.07 22.82 -6.43
CA GLY A 433 17.98 22.16 -5.12
C GLY A 433 19.21 22.35 -4.25
N ALA A 434 19.31 21.49 -3.24
CA ALA A 434 20.37 21.52 -2.24
C ALA A 434 21.76 21.38 -2.84
N GLN A 435 21.93 20.50 -3.84
CA GLN A 435 23.23 20.23 -4.42
C GLN A 435 23.86 21.50 -5.02
N GLU A 436 23.11 22.23 -5.83
CA GLU A 436 23.57 23.47 -6.47
C GLU A 436 23.82 24.57 -5.42
N LEU A 437 22.91 24.72 -4.45
CA LEU A 437 23.06 25.69 -3.36
C LEU A 437 24.30 25.44 -2.50
N ILE A 438 24.59 24.18 -2.18
CA ILE A 438 25.77 23.78 -1.40
C ILE A 438 27.03 23.98 -2.22
N ALA A 439 27.01 23.68 -3.53
CA ALA A 439 28.16 23.82 -4.41
C ALA A 439 28.53 25.29 -4.68
N SER A 440 27.52 26.15 -4.85
CA SER A 440 27.70 27.59 -5.07
C SER A 440 27.95 28.38 -3.79
N GLY A 441 27.51 27.87 -2.64
CA GLY A 441 27.60 28.54 -1.34
C GLY A 441 28.99 28.47 -0.71
N ASN A 442 29.34 29.52 0.04
CA ASN A 442 30.51 29.50 0.92
C ASN A 442 30.13 29.06 2.34
N ILE A 443 31.15 28.86 3.19
CA ILE A 443 30.92 28.41 4.57
C ILE A 443 30.03 29.37 5.36
N THR A 444 30.13 30.68 5.11
CA THR A 444 29.34 31.72 5.78
C THR A 444 27.85 31.60 5.47
N ALA A 445 27.46 31.40 4.21
CA ALA A 445 26.05 31.22 3.85
C ALA A 445 25.45 29.99 4.54
N ARG A 446 26.20 28.89 4.60
CA ARG A 446 25.76 27.64 5.25
C ARG A 446 25.58 27.75 6.76
N GLU A 447 26.20 28.72 7.43
CA GLU A 447 25.95 28.97 8.86
C GLU A 447 24.52 29.48 9.11
N PHE A 448 23.91 30.14 8.13
CA PHE A 448 22.54 30.65 8.24
C PHE A 448 21.50 29.63 7.79
N VAL A 449 21.86 28.69 6.91
CA VAL A 449 20.97 27.64 6.43
C VAL A 449 20.74 26.60 7.52
N ARG A 450 19.48 26.41 7.92
CA ARG A 450 19.02 25.37 8.84
C ARG A 450 18.75 24.05 8.12
N THR A 451 17.98 24.13 7.04
CA THR A 451 17.49 23.00 6.26
C THR A 451 17.57 23.33 4.78
N TYR A 452 17.79 22.30 3.97
CA TYR A 452 17.56 22.37 2.53
C TYR A 452 16.20 21.79 2.20
N SER A 453 15.52 22.40 1.27
CA SER A 453 14.10 22.18 0.99
C SER A 453 13.86 22.09 -0.49
N HIS A 454 12.93 21.23 -0.87
CA HIS A 454 12.41 21.14 -2.23
C HIS A 454 10.90 20.91 -2.19
N HIS A 455 10.24 21.19 -3.30
CA HIS A 455 8.82 21.00 -3.53
C HIS A 455 8.59 19.90 -4.54
N ASN A 456 7.46 19.22 -4.46
CA ASN A 456 7.17 18.16 -5.41
C ASN A 456 5.67 17.88 -5.53
N TYR A 457 5.22 17.71 -6.77
CA TYR A 457 3.85 17.38 -7.12
C TYR A 457 3.83 16.30 -8.22
N PRO A 458 3.69 15.01 -7.85
CA PRO A 458 3.87 13.90 -8.80
C PRO A 458 2.91 13.89 -10.00
N GLY A 459 1.70 14.41 -9.84
CA GLY A 459 0.71 14.47 -10.91
C GLY A 459 0.10 13.11 -11.27
N GLY A 460 -0.44 13.00 -12.48
CA GLY A 460 -1.02 11.77 -13.01
C GLY A 460 -2.52 11.58 -12.69
N ASN A 461 -2.98 10.33 -12.80
CA ASN A 461 -4.35 9.92 -12.44
C ASN A 461 -4.34 9.11 -11.12
N VAL A 462 -5.51 8.77 -10.59
CA VAL A 462 -5.64 8.05 -9.30
C VAL A 462 -4.81 6.76 -9.28
N SER A 463 -4.88 5.94 -10.33
CA SER A 463 -4.14 4.68 -10.42
C SER A 463 -2.62 4.87 -10.46
N SER A 464 -2.13 5.84 -11.23
CA SER A 464 -0.68 6.11 -11.31
C SER A 464 -0.15 6.80 -10.07
N LEU A 465 -0.95 7.67 -9.44
CA LEU A 465 -0.57 8.41 -8.24
C LEU A 465 -0.40 7.47 -7.04
N MET A 466 -1.34 6.55 -6.85
CA MET A 466 -1.29 5.63 -5.70
C MET A 466 -0.31 4.46 -5.87
N SER A 467 0.22 4.25 -7.08
CA SER A 467 1.14 3.15 -7.36
C SER A 467 2.41 3.26 -6.52
N HIS A 468 2.70 2.23 -5.73
CA HIS A 468 3.86 2.22 -4.84
C HIS A 468 5.19 2.34 -5.61
N SER A 469 5.35 1.59 -6.70
CA SER A 469 6.56 1.71 -7.53
C SER A 469 6.70 3.09 -8.18
N SER A 470 5.60 3.78 -8.47
CA SER A 470 5.62 5.16 -8.95
C SER A 470 6.03 6.13 -7.84
N THR A 471 5.52 5.95 -6.62
CA THR A 471 5.96 6.67 -5.41
C THR A 471 7.47 6.53 -5.21
N VAL A 472 7.99 5.30 -5.24
CA VAL A 472 9.41 5.01 -5.02
C VAL A 472 10.28 5.69 -6.07
N ASN A 473 9.94 5.55 -7.36
CA ASN A 473 10.68 6.19 -8.44
C ASN A 473 10.67 7.72 -8.33
N ASN A 474 9.55 8.31 -7.89
CA ASN A 474 9.43 9.74 -7.71
C ASN A 474 10.27 10.24 -6.52
N VAL A 475 10.28 9.53 -5.38
CA VAL A 475 11.11 9.89 -4.22
C VAL A 475 12.60 9.81 -4.54
N HIS A 476 13.03 8.82 -5.32
CA HIS A 476 14.45 8.66 -5.70
C HIS A 476 14.98 9.76 -6.64
N LEU A 477 14.13 10.67 -7.14
CA LEU A 477 14.58 11.87 -7.84
C LEU A 477 15.38 12.83 -6.93
N PHE A 478 15.23 12.70 -5.60
CA PHE A 478 15.85 13.60 -4.62
C PHE A 478 17.07 13.01 -3.91
N ASP A 479 17.47 11.77 -4.20
CA ASP A 479 18.55 11.06 -3.48
C ASP A 479 19.86 11.86 -3.44
N GLN A 480 20.23 12.49 -4.55
CA GLN A 480 21.46 13.27 -4.65
C GLN A 480 21.41 14.53 -3.75
N ASP A 481 20.25 15.18 -3.71
CA ASP A 481 20.00 16.38 -2.94
C ASP A 481 19.98 16.09 -1.43
N VAL A 482 19.33 14.99 -1.04
CA VAL A 482 19.35 14.45 0.32
C VAL A 482 20.78 14.13 0.74
N ALA A 483 21.54 13.42 -0.11
CA ALA A 483 22.92 13.05 0.18
C ALA A 483 23.81 14.31 0.34
N SER A 484 23.64 15.31 -0.51
CA SER A 484 24.35 16.60 -0.40
C SER A 484 24.02 17.33 0.90
N ALA A 485 22.75 17.43 1.29
CA ALA A 485 22.35 18.06 2.54
C ALA A 485 22.96 17.35 3.76
N LEU A 486 22.89 16.01 3.81
CA LEU A 486 23.47 15.22 4.90
C LEU A 486 25.00 15.36 4.96
N ALA A 487 25.69 15.38 3.81
CA ALA A 487 27.13 15.62 3.75
C ALA A 487 27.52 17.02 4.24
N ALA A 488 26.63 18.00 4.13
CA ALA A 488 26.76 19.34 4.70
C ALA A 488 26.32 19.42 6.18
N ASN A 489 25.97 18.29 6.82
CA ASN A 489 25.43 18.20 8.18
C ASN A 489 24.15 19.04 8.36
N LYS A 490 23.29 19.04 7.34
CA LYS A 490 21.98 19.70 7.33
C LYS A 490 20.89 18.69 7.00
N SER A 491 19.69 18.95 7.47
CA SER A 491 18.52 18.13 7.15
C SER A 491 17.92 18.54 5.80
N TYR A 492 17.40 17.56 5.07
CA TYR A 492 16.59 17.78 3.88
C TYR A 492 15.10 17.70 4.24
N VAL A 493 14.28 18.58 3.66
CA VAL A 493 12.83 18.64 3.87
C VAL A 493 12.10 18.70 2.54
N MET A 494 10.88 18.17 2.51
CA MET A 494 9.92 18.42 1.45
C MET A 494 9.06 19.62 1.90
N GLY A 495 9.49 20.83 1.56
CA GLY A 495 8.96 22.12 2.04
C GLY A 495 7.53 22.43 1.59
N GLU A 496 7.13 21.86 0.47
CA GLU A 496 5.77 21.94 -0.05
C GLU A 496 5.49 20.76 -0.98
N THR A 497 4.41 20.04 -0.77
CA THR A 497 4.04 18.93 -1.66
C THR A 497 2.55 18.68 -1.65
N ASN A 498 2.03 18.12 -2.74
CA ASN A 498 0.73 17.47 -2.77
C ASN A 498 0.57 16.61 -4.04
N SER A 499 -0.61 16.05 -4.28
CA SER A 499 -0.87 15.13 -5.40
C SER A 499 -0.59 15.74 -6.78
N VAL A 500 -1.19 16.89 -7.09
CA VAL A 500 -1.12 17.57 -8.40
C VAL A 500 -0.89 19.06 -8.17
N ALA A 501 0.01 19.69 -8.92
CA ALA A 501 0.30 21.12 -8.78
C ALA A 501 -0.91 22.01 -9.15
N GLY A 502 -0.81 23.31 -8.89
CA GLY A 502 -1.82 24.30 -9.31
C GLY A 502 -3.16 24.19 -8.56
N GLY A 503 -3.12 23.83 -7.28
CA GLY A 503 -4.32 23.65 -6.43
C GLY A 503 -4.85 22.21 -6.40
N GLY A 504 -4.46 21.38 -7.37
CA GLY A 504 -4.85 19.97 -7.44
C GLY A 504 -5.86 19.69 -8.54
N ALA A 505 -5.94 18.43 -8.98
CA ALA A 505 -6.97 17.96 -9.91
C ALA A 505 -8.19 17.41 -9.16
N ALA A 506 -9.40 17.90 -9.45
CA ALA A 506 -10.63 17.45 -8.80
C ALA A 506 -10.97 15.97 -9.06
N SER A 507 -10.48 15.39 -10.14
CA SER A 507 -10.64 13.96 -10.47
C SER A 507 -9.64 13.05 -9.74
N VAL A 508 -8.65 13.61 -9.05
CA VAL A 508 -7.53 12.84 -8.47
C VAL A 508 -7.34 13.16 -6.99
N SER A 509 -7.10 14.41 -6.67
CA SER A 509 -6.60 14.87 -5.38
C SER A 509 -7.52 14.60 -4.19
N PRO A 510 -8.86 14.72 -4.28
CA PRO A 510 -9.73 14.45 -3.14
C PRO A 510 -10.04 12.96 -2.95
N SER A 511 -9.47 12.06 -3.77
CA SER A 511 -9.78 10.63 -3.78
C SER A 511 -9.13 9.85 -2.64
N PHE A 512 -9.63 8.64 -2.38
CA PHE A 512 -8.98 7.71 -1.45
C PHE A 512 -7.63 7.20 -1.97
N GLY A 513 -7.46 7.06 -3.29
CA GLY A 513 -6.16 6.75 -3.88
C GLY A 513 -5.11 7.82 -3.56
N ALA A 514 -5.50 9.10 -3.51
CA ALA A 514 -4.61 10.16 -3.03
C ALA A 514 -4.31 10.04 -1.53
N ALA A 515 -5.23 9.52 -0.70
CA ALA A 515 -4.96 9.23 0.71
C ALA A 515 -3.93 8.11 0.89
N LEU A 516 -4.07 7.03 0.12
CA LEU A 516 -3.09 5.94 0.11
C LEU A 516 -1.72 6.42 -0.40
N TRP A 517 -1.71 7.28 -1.42
CA TRP A 517 -0.49 7.96 -1.87
C TRP A 517 0.13 8.83 -0.77
N VAL A 518 -0.63 9.72 -0.11
CA VAL A 518 -0.10 10.55 0.99
C VAL A 518 0.57 9.69 2.05
N MET A 519 -0.05 8.57 2.41
CA MET A 519 0.48 7.64 3.40
C MET A 519 1.79 6.99 2.94
N ASP A 520 1.80 6.39 1.75
CA ASP A 520 2.97 5.71 1.17
C ASP A 520 4.13 6.68 0.90
N TYR A 521 3.82 7.82 0.27
CA TYR A 521 4.77 8.88 -0.06
C TYR A 521 5.42 9.49 1.17
N ALA A 522 4.64 9.78 2.22
CA ALA A 522 5.16 10.32 3.47
C ALA A 522 6.14 9.35 4.15
N VAL A 523 5.77 8.07 4.22
CA VAL A 523 6.61 7.05 4.83
C VAL A 523 7.85 6.75 3.98
N ARG A 524 7.73 6.73 2.64
CA ARG A 524 8.87 6.55 1.74
C ARG A 524 9.86 7.70 1.84
N LEU A 525 9.40 8.95 1.86
CA LEU A 525 10.25 10.12 2.08
C LEU A 525 11.00 10.04 3.41
N ALA A 526 10.31 9.68 4.49
CA ALA A 526 10.95 9.51 5.80
C ALA A 526 12.03 8.42 5.78
N ALA A 527 11.75 7.27 5.15
CA ALA A 527 12.72 6.19 4.94
C ALA A 527 13.90 6.60 4.03
N SER A 528 13.72 7.62 3.20
CA SER A 528 14.77 8.24 2.38
C SER A 528 15.44 9.46 3.04
N ASN A 529 15.45 9.55 4.38
CA ASN A 529 16.07 10.63 5.16
C ASN A 529 15.51 12.05 4.93
N VAL A 530 14.27 12.16 4.46
CA VAL A 530 13.57 13.45 4.45
C VAL A 530 12.95 13.69 5.83
N SER A 531 13.43 14.74 6.51
CA SER A 531 13.15 14.99 7.93
C SER A 531 11.77 15.58 8.21
N ARG A 532 11.24 16.40 7.29
CA ARG A 532 9.90 17.00 7.37
C ARG A 532 9.24 17.07 6.01
N ILE A 533 7.91 16.98 6.01
CA ILE A 533 7.07 16.93 4.82
C ILE A 533 5.87 17.83 5.06
N TYR A 534 5.69 18.87 4.24
CA TYR A 534 4.60 19.83 4.40
C TYR A 534 3.58 19.69 3.27
N PHE A 535 2.39 19.15 3.59
CA PHE A 535 1.31 19.02 2.62
C PHE A 535 0.57 20.34 2.44
N HIS A 536 0.57 20.86 1.22
CA HIS A 536 0.07 22.21 0.95
C HIS A 536 -1.46 22.30 1.00
N GLN A 537 -1.94 23.37 1.64
CA GLN A 537 -3.34 23.81 1.73
C GLN A 537 -3.41 25.15 0.98
N GLY A 538 -4.03 25.09 -0.20
CA GLY A 538 -4.05 26.21 -1.15
C GLY A 538 -5.18 27.19 -0.88
N THR A 539 -5.63 27.91 -1.91
CA THR A 539 -6.79 28.80 -1.80
C THR A 539 -8.02 28.03 -1.34
N ILE A 540 -8.64 28.50 -0.25
CA ILE A 540 -9.86 27.92 0.32
C ILE A 540 -10.96 27.90 -0.76
N GLY A 541 -11.59 26.73 -0.95
CA GLY A 541 -12.62 26.53 -1.97
C GLY A 541 -12.11 26.31 -3.40
N ASN A 542 -10.80 26.46 -3.65
CA ASN A 542 -10.20 26.26 -4.99
C ASN A 542 -8.89 25.47 -4.93
N SER A 543 -8.88 24.43 -4.08
CA SER A 543 -7.72 23.57 -3.91
C SER A 543 -8.15 22.13 -3.63
N PRO A 544 -8.44 21.32 -4.67
CA PRO A 544 -8.90 19.94 -4.50
C PRO A 544 -7.98 19.00 -3.71
N TYR A 545 -6.71 19.34 -3.54
CA TYR A 545 -5.77 18.54 -2.74
C TYR A 545 -5.78 18.88 -1.25
N SER A 546 -6.46 19.96 -0.87
CA SER A 546 -6.48 20.41 0.52
C SER A 546 -7.18 19.36 1.36
N PHE A 547 -6.62 19.11 2.54
CA PHE A 547 -7.11 18.10 3.46
C PHE A 547 -8.46 18.51 4.05
N PHE A 548 -8.73 19.81 4.11
CA PHE A 548 -9.95 20.39 4.62
C PHE A 548 -10.20 21.78 4.03
N GLY A 549 -11.48 22.14 3.95
CA GLY A 549 -11.96 23.49 3.67
C GLY A 549 -13.07 23.87 4.66
N GLU A 550 -13.82 24.93 4.37
CA GLU A 550 -14.88 25.43 5.27
C GLU A 550 -15.96 24.38 5.56
N GLU A 551 -16.41 23.66 4.53
CA GLU A 551 -17.52 22.72 4.64
C GLU A 551 -17.12 21.25 4.42
N SER A 552 -16.00 20.97 3.77
CA SER A 552 -15.64 19.63 3.32
C SER A 552 -14.27 19.18 3.81
N MET A 553 -14.14 17.87 4.03
CA MET A 553 -12.86 17.19 4.26
C MET A 553 -12.46 16.42 2.99
N GLY A 554 -11.16 16.33 2.73
CA GLY A 554 -10.59 15.46 1.71
C GLY A 554 -10.15 14.12 2.30
N ASN A 555 -10.35 13.03 1.56
CA ASN A 555 -9.80 11.72 1.93
C ASN A 555 -8.28 11.73 2.18
N PRO A 556 -7.44 12.58 1.53
CA PRO A 556 -6.01 12.70 1.86
C PRO A 556 -5.69 12.91 3.35
N TYR A 557 -6.60 13.49 4.13
CA TYR A 557 -6.40 13.64 5.58
C TYR A 557 -6.32 12.28 6.31
N VAL A 558 -7.08 11.27 5.87
CA VAL A 558 -6.97 9.89 6.40
C VAL A 558 -5.57 9.33 6.14
N GLY A 559 -4.99 9.65 4.98
CA GLY A 559 -3.63 9.25 4.61
C GLY A 559 -2.57 9.82 5.56
N VAL A 560 -2.60 11.14 5.81
CA VAL A 560 -1.63 11.77 6.73
C VAL A 560 -1.84 11.30 8.17
N TYR A 561 -3.08 11.06 8.60
CA TYR A 561 -3.38 10.50 9.91
C TYR A 561 -2.84 9.07 10.06
N ALA A 562 -2.97 8.24 9.02
CA ALA A 562 -2.41 6.89 8.99
C ALA A 562 -0.88 6.89 9.07
N ALA A 563 -0.21 7.71 8.26
CA ALA A 563 1.25 7.85 8.30
C ALA A 563 1.75 8.41 9.64
N THR A 564 1.03 9.39 10.22
CA THR A 564 1.35 9.91 11.56
C THR A 564 1.18 8.82 12.63
N SER A 565 0.13 8.01 12.55
CA SER A 565 -0.09 6.87 13.46
C SER A 565 1.03 5.82 13.37
N PHE A 566 1.53 5.58 12.16
CA PHE A 566 2.64 4.66 11.93
C PHE A 566 3.97 5.16 12.52
N LEU A 567 4.29 6.43 12.30
CA LEU A 567 5.54 7.07 12.73
C LEU A 567 5.51 7.50 14.22
N ALA A 568 4.35 7.53 14.87
CA ALA A 568 4.19 7.96 16.26
C ALA A 568 5.12 7.19 17.23
N GLY A 569 5.98 7.92 17.95
CA GLY A 569 6.94 7.34 18.89
C GLY A 569 8.13 6.60 18.26
N ALA A 570 8.22 6.57 16.93
CA ALA A 570 9.35 5.99 16.22
C ALA A 570 10.59 6.87 16.32
N ARG A 571 11.75 6.24 16.49
CA ARG A 571 13.06 6.87 16.33
C ARG A 571 13.66 6.60 14.95
N TYR A 572 13.38 5.42 14.40
CA TYR A 572 13.87 4.99 13.09
C TYR A 572 12.74 4.39 12.24
N VAL A 573 12.90 4.49 10.93
CA VAL A 573 12.04 3.83 9.93
C VAL A 573 12.90 3.17 8.85
N ALA A 574 12.42 2.05 8.33
CA ALA A 574 13.03 1.36 7.20
C ALA A 574 11.95 0.89 6.21
N ALA A 575 12.28 0.96 4.92
CA ALA A 575 11.57 0.21 3.87
C ALA A 575 12.10 -1.23 3.85
N LEU A 576 11.18 -2.20 3.71
CA LEU A 576 11.47 -3.64 3.71
C LEU A 576 11.33 -4.25 2.30
N ASP A 577 10.83 -3.47 1.35
CA ASP A 577 10.69 -3.81 -0.07
C ASP A 577 11.83 -3.22 -0.92
N ASP A 578 11.92 -3.65 -2.18
CA ASP A 578 12.83 -3.07 -3.18
C ASP A 578 12.17 -1.98 -4.06
N GLY A 579 10.91 -1.65 -3.77
CA GLY A 579 10.11 -0.63 -4.44
C GLY A 579 9.66 -0.93 -5.86
N LYS A 580 9.83 -2.15 -6.36
CA LYS A 580 9.49 -2.49 -7.76
C LYS A 580 8.11 -3.08 -7.93
N SER A 581 7.53 -3.61 -6.87
CA SER A 581 6.22 -4.26 -6.90
C SER A 581 5.08 -3.29 -6.58
N ALA A 582 3.84 -3.77 -6.65
CA ALA A 582 2.66 -3.04 -6.16
C ALA A 582 2.50 -3.12 -4.63
N PHE A 583 3.40 -3.80 -3.94
CA PHE A 583 3.33 -4.04 -2.51
C PHE A 583 4.45 -3.30 -1.80
N ALA A 584 4.09 -2.55 -0.75
CA ALA A 584 5.04 -1.89 0.13
C ALA A 584 5.02 -2.53 1.52
N ALA A 585 6.18 -2.54 2.16
CA ALA A 585 6.28 -2.87 3.57
C ALA A 585 7.29 -1.95 4.26
N TYR A 586 6.89 -1.34 5.36
CA TYR A 586 7.76 -0.50 6.18
C TYR A 586 7.73 -0.96 7.63
N ALA A 587 8.82 -0.75 8.36
CA ALA A 587 8.88 -0.95 9.81
C ALA A 587 9.40 0.30 10.52
N THR A 588 8.82 0.61 11.68
CA THR A 588 9.33 1.61 12.61
C THR A 588 9.94 0.97 13.84
N PHE A 589 10.88 1.67 14.46
CA PHE A 589 11.62 1.21 15.63
C PHE A 589 11.68 2.32 16.67
N ASP A 590 11.63 1.96 17.95
CA ASP A 590 11.73 2.91 19.06
C ASP A 590 13.17 3.37 19.32
N ALA A 591 13.36 4.17 20.37
CA ALA A 591 14.67 4.68 20.76
C ALA A 591 15.66 3.59 21.21
N SER A 592 15.19 2.41 21.62
CA SER A 592 16.02 1.23 21.92
C SER A 592 16.36 0.41 20.68
N GLY A 593 15.75 0.74 19.54
CA GLY A 593 15.87 0.03 18.28
C GLY A 593 14.90 -1.15 18.14
N ALA A 594 13.97 -1.35 19.09
CA ALA A 594 13.01 -2.44 19.02
C ALA A 594 11.87 -2.13 18.01
N PRO A 595 11.39 -3.13 17.24
CA PRO A 595 10.31 -2.92 16.26
C PRO A 595 9.02 -2.47 16.94
N LEU A 596 8.43 -1.36 16.47
CA LEU A 596 7.19 -0.79 17.00
C LEU A 596 5.97 -1.20 16.17
N ARG A 597 6.03 -0.93 14.87
CA ARG A 597 4.90 -1.10 13.95
C ARG A 597 5.38 -1.48 12.57
N MET A 598 4.46 -2.03 11.78
CA MET A 598 4.61 -2.16 10.34
C MET A 598 3.48 -1.46 9.59
N LEU A 599 3.79 -1.01 8.38
CA LEU A 599 2.81 -0.61 7.39
C LEU A 599 2.89 -1.57 6.21
N LEU A 600 1.80 -2.24 5.89
CA LEU A 600 1.65 -3.12 4.71
C LEU A 600 0.68 -2.45 3.74
N TYR A 601 1.08 -2.29 2.48
CA TYR A 601 0.29 -1.55 1.50
C TYR A 601 0.16 -2.33 0.19
N ASN A 602 -1.08 -2.49 -0.29
CA ASN A 602 -1.39 -3.05 -1.61
C ASN A 602 -1.86 -1.93 -2.56
N SER A 603 -0.94 -1.48 -3.40
CA SER A 603 -1.18 -0.40 -4.36
C SER A 603 -1.85 -0.85 -5.65
N ASN A 604 -2.27 -2.12 -5.76
CA ASN A 604 -3.07 -2.53 -6.91
C ASN A 604 -4.35 -1.70 -6.98
N TYR A 605 -4.70 -1.28 -8.19
CA TYR A 605 -5.82 -0.40 -8.39
C TYR A 605 -7.16 -1.14 -8.29
N HIS A 606 -8.07 -0.61 -7.48
CA HIS A 606 -9.48 -0.97 -7.50
C HIS A 606 -10.31 0.30 -7.44
N SER A 607 -11.14 0.56 -8.46
CA SER A 607 -11.92 1.79 -8.53
C SER A 607 -13.04 1.87 -7.49
N GLY A 608 -13.49 0.72 -6.96
CA GLY A 608 -14.70 0.60 -6.14
C GLY A 608 -15.85 -0.10 -6.88
N ILE A 609 -15.62 -0.52 -8.12
CA ILE A 609 -16.59 -1.24 -8.95
C ILE A 609 -16.01 -2.61 -9.32
N GLY A 610 -16.85 -3.65 -9.23
CA GLY A 610 -16.49 -5.03 -9.59
C GLY A 610 -15.75 -5.76 -8.47
N SER A 611 -15.07 -6.86 -8.82
CA SER A 611 -14.33 -7.66 -7.84
C SER A 611 -13.05 -6.94 -7.40
N ARG A 612 -12.82 -6.91 -6.08
CA ARG A 612 -11.60 -6.39 -5.47
C ARG A 612 -10.66 -7.56 -5.17
N SER A 613 -9.46 -7.56 -5.77
CA SER A 613 -8.45 -8.58 -5.48
C SER A 613 -7.93 -8.42 -4.06
N VAL A 614 -7.44 -9.53 -3.50
CA VAL A 614 -6.83 -9.59 -2.16
C VAL A 614 -5.51 -10.31 -2.28
N GLU A 615 -4.48 -9.74 -1.65
CA GLU A 615 -3.14 -10.32 -1.58
C GLU A 615 -2.84 -10.73 -0.13
N ASP A 616 -2.21 -11.88 0.06
CA ASP A 616 -1.71 -12.29 1.36
C ASP A 616 -0.26 -11.80 1.54
N PHE A 617 -0.06 -10.99 2.58
CA PHE A 617 1.25 -10.52 3.03
C PHE A 617 1.75 -11.47 4.11
N ILE A 618 2.85 -12.17 3.85
CA ILE A 618 3.50 -13.06 4.81
C ILE A 618 4.61 -12.28 5.49
N VAL A 619 4.55 -12.18 6.82
CA VAL A 619 5.49 -11.41 7.60
C VAL A 619 6.19 -12.31 8.62
N ASP A 620 7.51 -12.45 8.47
CA ASP A 620 8.40 -13.15 9.39
C ASP A 620 9.02 -12.20 10.43
N GLY A 621 9.62 -12.77 11.49
CA GLY A 621 10.42 -12.02 12.47
C GLY A 621 9.61 -11.35 13.58
N ILE A 622 8.34 -11.72 13.73
CA ILE A 622 7.46 -11.19 14.79
C ILE A 622 7.72 -11.95 16.08
N SER A 623 8.12 -11.26 17.14
CA SER A 623 8.41 -11.88 18.44
C SER A 623 7.15 -12.18 19.27
N ALA A 624 6.09 -11.40 19.10
CA ALA A 624 4.82 -11.58 19.80
C ALA A 624 4.08 -12.82 19.30
N SER A 625 3.30 -13.48 20.17
CA SER A 625 2.42 -14.60 19.78
C SER A 625 1.15 -14.15 19.05
N GLN A 626 0.86 -12.86 19.10
CA GLN A 626 -0.30 -12.24 18.47
C GLN A 626 0.00 -10.75 18.26
N VAL A 627 -0.48 -10.21 17.15
CA VAL A 627 -0.42 -8.78 16.85
C VAL A 627 -1.80 -8.25 16.51
N ARG A 628 -1.94 -6.93 16.56
CA ARG A 628 -3.17 -6.24 16.19
C ARG A 628 -2.92 -5.28 15.05
N SER A 629 -3.91 -5.04 14.20
CA SER A 629 -3.77 -4.14 13.07
C SER A 629 -4.98 -3.25 12.85
N LYS A 630 -4.75 -2.05 12.29
CA LYS A 630 -5.80 -1.15 11.83
C LYS A 630 -5.81 -1.11 10.30
N ARG A 631 -7.00 -1.27 9.72
CA ARG A 631 -7.18 -1.21 8.27
C ARG A 631 -7.46 0.20 7.78
N VAL A 632 -6.72 0.63 6.77
CA VAL A 632 -6.95 1.87 6.03
C VAL A 632 -7.67 1.51 4.74
N THR A 633 -8.95 1.84 4.64
CA THR A 633 -9.80 1.39 3.52
C THR A 633 -10.95 2.34 3.21
N ALA A 634 -11.50 2.17 2.02
CA ALA A 634 -12.74 2.73 1.50
C ALA A 634 -13.34 1.73 0.48
N ASP A 635 -14.46 2.08 -0.15
CA ASP A 635 -15.06 1.25 -1.21
C ASP A 635 -14.10 1.01 -2.39
N GLY A 636 -13.25 1.99 -2.71
CA GLY A 636 -12.20 1.88 -3.71
C GLY A 636 -11.38 3.17 -3.82
N ALA A 637 -10.36 3.15 -4.67
CA ALA A 637 -9.43 4.27 -4.85
C ALA A 637 -10.11 5.56 -5.32
N GLU A 638 -11.22 5.48 -6.07
CA GLU A 638 -11.95 6.66 -6.55
C GLU A 638 -12.91 7.25 -5.51
N ALA A 639 -13.05 6.62 -4.34
CA ALA A 639 -13.94 7.08 -3.28
C ALA A 639 -13.58 8.50 -2.84
N ARG A 640 -14.62 9.31 -2.62
CA ARG A 640 -14.51 10.73 -2.28
C ARG A 640 -15.47 11.07 -1.17
N GLN A 641 -14.96 11.69 -0.11
CA GLN A 641 -15.76 12.08 1.04
C GLN A 641 -16.84 13.11 0.70
N ASP A 642 -16.55 14.07 -0.20
CA ASP A 642 -17.56 15.03 -0.70
C ASP A 642 -18.66 14.36 -1.56
N ARG A 643 -18.56 13.06 -1.82
CA ARG A 643 -19.53 12.24 -2.55
C ARG A 643 -20.02 11.03 -1.73
N GLY A 644 -19.80 11.04 -0.41
CA GLY A 644 -20.23 9.97 0.50
C GLY A 644 -19.31 8.74 0.56
N GLY A 645 -18.23 8.70 -0.23
CA GLY A 645 -17.21 7.65 -0.22
C GLY A 645 -16.13 7.91 0.83
N ASN A 646 -16.51 7.81 2.11
CA ASN A 646 -15.63 8.12 3.24
C ASN A 646 -14.54 7.07 3.40
N ALA A 647 -13.28 7.50 3.43
CA ALA A 647 -12.17 6.65 3.85
C ALA A 647 -12.15 6.50 5.38
N SER A 648 -11.56 5.40 5.85
CA SER A 648 -11.42 5.13 7.28
C SER A 648 -10.07 4.51 7.65
N ILE A 649 -9.69 4.64 8.91
CA ILE A 649 -8.60 3.91 9.56
C ILE A 649 -9.13 3.23 10.81
N GLY A 650 -9.10 1.89 10.85
CA GLY A 650 -9.66 1.12 11.97
C GLY A 650 -11.14 1.46 12.23
N GLN A 651 -11.93 1.66 11.17
CA GLN A 651 -13.33 2.13 11.18
C GLN A 651 -13.56 3.56 11.71
N GLN A 652 -12.51 4.32 12.02
CA GLN A 652 -12.65 5.75 12.30
C GLN A 652 -12.56 6.59 11.02
N TYR A 653 -13.38 7.62 10.94
CA TYR A 653 -13.42 8.60 9.85
C TYR A 653 -13.50 10.02 10.43
N PHE A 654 -13.38 11.05 9.57
CA PHE A 654 -13.37 12.44 10.03
C PHE A 654 -14.56 13.20 9.45
N HIS A 655 -15.34 13.87 10.29
CA HIS A 655 -16.53 14.60 9.85
C HIS A 655 -16.16 15.84 9.01
N ASN A 656 -16.95 16.06 7.96
CA ASN A 656 -16.95 17.31 7.18
C ASN A 656 -17.05 18.55 8.10
N ALA A 657 -16.45 19.66 7.66
CA ALA A 657 -16.33 20.97 8.34
C ALA A 657 -15.58 20.99 9.68
N THR A 658 -15.64 19.92 10.48
CA THR A 658 -15.15 19.93 11.86
C THR A 658 -13.85 19.16 12.05
N CYS A 659 -13.58 18.14 11.23
CA CYS A 659 -12.48 17.19 11.46
C CYS A 659 -12.62 16.37 12.75
N SER A 660 -13.82 16.32 13.34
CA SER A 660 -14.09 15.47 14.50
C SER A 660 -14.04 13.99 14.10
N ILE A 661 -13.49 13.16 14.99
CA ILE A 661 -13.39 11.72 14.76
C ILE A 661 -14.76 11.07 14.98
N GLY A 662 -15.26 10.39 13.95
CA GLY A 662 -16.43 9.53 14.01
C GLY A 662 -16.05 8.05 13.93
N GLY A 663 -17.02 7.17 14.19
CA GLY A 663 -16.81 5.72 14.21
C GLY A 663 -16.20 5.22 15.52
N THR A 664 -16.12 3.90 15.65
CA THR A 664 -15.48 3.24 16.79
C THR A 664 -14.13 2.70 16.35
N GLU A 665 -13.08 3.00 17.11
CA GLU A 665 -11.75 2.44 16.84
C GLU A 665 -11.80 0.92 16.95
N THR A 666 -11.35 0.24 15.90
CA THR A 666 -11.31 -1.21 15.82
C THR A 666 -9.96 -1.71 15.37
N PHE A 667 -9.62 -2.88 15.91
CA PHE A 667 -8.41 -3.61 15.57
C PHE A 667 -8.79 -5.00 15.07
N GLU A 668 -8.09 -5.44 14.04
CA GLU A 668 -8.00 -6.84 13.67
C GLU A 668 -6.95 -7.51 14.54
N VAL A 669 -7.14 -8.80 14.80
CA VAL A 669 -6.25 -9.60 15.64
C VAL A 669 -5.70 -10.74 14.81
N ASN A 670 -4.39 -10.78 14.66
CA ASN A 670 -3.69 -11.74 13.81
C ASN A 670 -2.80 -12.64 14.68
N PRO A 671 -3.03 -13.96 14.73
CA PRO A 671 -2.16 -14.87 15.45
C PRO A 671 -0.79 -14.97 14.75
N VAL A 672 0.26 -15.17 15.55
CA VAL A 672 1.62 -15.37 15.07
C VAL A 672 2.02 -16.80 15.37
N TRP A 673 2.47 -17.53 14.35
CA TRP A 673 2.90 -18.92 14.45
C TRP A 673 4.36 -19.02 14.05
N ASP A 674 5.21 -19.52 14.95
CA ASP A 674 6.66 -19.63 14.75
C ASP A 674 7.34 -18.33 14.29
N GLY A 675 6.85 -17.20 14.82
CA GLY A 675 7.35 -15.87 14.49
C GLY A 675 6.86 -15.30 13.15
N GLN A 676 5.87 -15.93 12.53
CA GLN A 676 5.27 -15.50 11.26
C GLN A 676 3.78 -15.18 11.42
N ALA A 677 3.29 -14.16 10.71
CA ALA A 677 1.86 -13.90 10.55
C ALA A 677 1.51 -13.65 9.06
N THR A 678 0.25 -13.94 8.70
CA THR A 678 -0.29 -13.63 7.37
C THR A 678 -1.39 -12.58 7.48
N PHE A 679 -1.33 -11.59 6.60
CA PHE A 679 -2.30 -10.49 6.55
C PHE A 679 -2.91 -10.39 5.15
N SER A 680 -4.23 -10.50 5.05
CA SER A 680 -4.93 -10.30 3.78
C SER A 680 -5.24 -8.81 3.56
N VAL A 681 -4.68 -8.25 2.49
CA VAL A 681 -4.79 -6.83 2.13
C VAL A 681 -5.38 -6.70 0.74
N ALA A 682 -6.56 -6.07 0.65
CA ALA A 682 -7.24 -5.88 -0.62
C ALA A 682 -6.51 -4.86 -1.52
N ALA A 683 -6.75 -4.89 -2.82
CA ALA A 683 -6.31 -3.83 -3.72
C ALA A 683 -6.80 -2.46 -3.23
N SER A 684 -5.96 -1.43 -3.31
CA SER A 684 -6.25 -0.09 -2.80
C SER A 684 -6.54 -0.10 -1.31
N GLU A 685 -5.69 -0.74 -0.52
CA GLU A 685 -5.86 -0.90 0.92
C GLU A 685 -4.51 -1.00 1.63
N ALA A 686 -4.48 -0.65 2.91
CA ALA A 686 -3.31 -0.83 3.75
C ALA A 686 -3.68 -1.33 5.16
N LEU A 687 -2.69 -1.91 5.84
CA LEU A 687 -2.75 -2.33 7.22
C LEU A 687 -1.61 -1.70 8.03
N LEU A 688 -1.97 -1.04 9.13
CA LEU A 688 -1.05 -0.61 10.17
C LEU A 688 -0.99 -1.68 11.27
N VAL A 689 0.08 -2.47 11.31
CA VAL A 689 0.29 -3.57 12.26
C VAL A 689 1.08 -3.07 13.47
N TYR A 690 0.60 -3.35 14.67
CA TYR A 690 1.26 -3.03 15.94
C TYR A 690 2.01 -4.25 16.44
N LEU A 691 3.33 -4.14 16.52
CA LEU A 691 4.23 -5.23 16.92
C LEU A 691 4.47 -5.28 18.44
N GLN A 692 4.08 -4.21 19.15
CA GLN A 692 4.14 -4.04 20.59
C GLN A 692 2.77 -3.66 21.17
#